data_AF-A0A532TES5-F1
#
_entry.id   AF-A0A532TES5-F1
#
_cell.length_a   1.000
_cell.length_b   1.000
_cell.length_c   1.000
_cell.angle_alpha   90.00
_cell.angle_beta   90.00
_cell.angle_gamma   90.00
#
_symmetry.space_group_name_H-M   'P 1'
#
loop_
_entity.id
_entity.type
_entity.pdbx_description
1 polymer ?
#
loop_
_entity_poly.entity_id
_entity_poly.type
_entity_poly.pdbx_seq_one_letter_code
_entity_poly.pdbx_strand_id
1 'polypeptide(L)'
;MVESNKSNKKYEMKSYDDVEESTYYLDIWRENPAYKDISGTLSNAKLISLMAIIIFIAYSTLILTSDLYISFGLVVFLAIFFLVAFHKDFYFLEQGFPYFFRNFAEIKPFDNFKFYMLEDDPATLLIINKKDMVTIATRIFRVEVLAGNIKPTINQFLYALDESKIPYSYQVVQKPIIKLGENLTHNKKKSLHLRNLITNTIDSYQTHIYFSVYYAEKGTLLPRKLKKLIDTIIIYSRALKSNFSANFHHTKISLLKRNDNKNENEEQDEEDIISAIRTLIYGKPIKMAQNNKPHSISNIKPLSTFLKFIFLVFIIGLLSLILLKFKLPVIYILGVDLATVCLVLFLWWRELLFFFTNEYIKRYNIFQIHPFSDVKFYQFKKFRDTLYIHINNFLLLGIKIFNLRNAIQPSFAMPDKFFRAMNNQKTPFSYTLNATPIERKEFVNKCTKQLHDKTKEELEGILFHPIGREPIRRYKNPNVEFFNWIERRTGVWKTFITISTSSYKFTNPSTIEELIKSFYELEKELYYNATNMGKVFQNNFKKFFLTQLQGRLLISGFQNECIKNTMFRLSGTHLNHVFFQGKKLAEFTNLANEFRKGKETRIAAEFNTPLHLENFITIGHTINTEFLEKEVPAGFTFKQLKQILITNGTSEDREHFKMKIVAELIKADIPSVVFDYTGEWSKLIRYFKDSPYEDSFLHFTFGQSFNVNLISSGIKYDADNIEYLNYFYDVFALAFKAQNNTINLLKKSIRENEKLDWGSIALDMKAKPVFAKNYYSENLLNLFQDFLEQNVFFTDKALEYENDVAPLDFIKTDKT
;
A
#
# COMPACT_ATOMS: atom_id res chain seq x y z
N MET A 1 -44.37 -49.27 -34.96
CA MET A 1 -45.59 -49.84 -34.38
C MET A 1 -45.60 -49.46 -32.90
N VAL A 2 -46.59 -48.65 -32.50
CA VAL A 2 -47.37 -48.71 -31.25
C VAL A 2 -46.65 -49.26 -30.00
N GLU A 3 -46.68 -48.73 -28.79
CA GLU A 3 -47.25 -47.56 -28.12
C GLU A 3 -47.03 -47.83 -26.61
N SER A 4 -46.94 -46.78 -25.80
CA SER A 4 -47.26 -46.78 -24.36
C SER A 4 -46.33 -47.55 -23.39
N ASN A 5 -46.06 -47.10 -22.17
CA ASN A 5 -46.98 -46.38 -21.30
C ASN A 5 -46.32 -45.38 -20.36
N LYS A 6 -47.03 -44.26 -20.20
CA LYS A 6 -46.89 -43.21 -19.21
C LYS A 6 -47.08 -43.76 -17.78
N SER A 7 -46.41 -43.16 -16.80
CA SER A 7 -47.17 -42.50 -15.73
C SER A 7 -46.41 -41.30 -15.15
N ASN A 8 -47.13 -40.17 -15.14
CA ASN A 8 -46.77 -38.89 -14.55
C ASN A 8 -47.01 -38.92 -13.03
N LYS A 9 -46.22 -38.14 -12.27
CA LYS A 9 -46.78 -36.99 -11.52
C LYS A 9 -45.71 -35.97 -11.13
N LYS A 10 -45.99 -34.73 -11.54
CA LYS A 10 -45.35 -33.44 -11.27
C LYS A 10 -45.22 -33.11 -9.78
N TYR A 11 -44.23 -32.30 -9.42
CA TYR A 11 -44.45 -30.89 -9.02
C TYR A 11 -43.33 -29.99 -9.56
N GLU A 12 -43.71 -28.76 -9.88
CA GLU A 12 -43.08 -27.81 -10.79
C GLU A 12 -41.92 -27.01 -10.20
N MET A 13 -40.90 -26.72 -11.02
CA MET A 13 -40.20 -25.44 -10.98
C MET A 13 -39.86 -25.04 -12.43
N LYS A 14 -40.38 -23.88 -12.85
CA LYS A 14 -40.42 -23.40 -14.24
C LYS A 14 -39.04 -23.00 -14.78
N SER A 15 -38.92 -23.31 -16.06
CA SER A 15 -37.82 -23.26 -17.03
C SER A 15 -37.45 -21.87 -17.56
N TYR A 16 -36.28 -21.80 -18.18
CA TYR A 16 -36.07 -21.47 -19.61
C TYR A 16 -34.64 -21.93 -19.96
N ASP A 17 -34.48 -23.15 -20.50
CA ASP A 17 -34.31 -23.53 -21.93
C ASP A 17 -33.03 -22.89 -22.54
N ASP A 18 -31.89 -23.59 -22.62
CA ASP A 18 -31.44 -24.63 -23.60
C ASP A 18 -31.01 -24.05 -24.97
N VAL A 19 -29.69 -24.04 -25.31
CA VAL A 19 -28.92 -25.04 -26.13
C VAL A 19 -28.95 -24.63 -27.62
N GLU A 20 -27.89 -24.57 -28.44
CA GLU A 20 -26.49 -25.04 -28.42
C GLU A 20 -25.66 -24.31 -29.53
N GLU A 21 -24.33 -24.45 -29.41
CA GLU A 21 -23.30 -24.44 -30.46
C GLU A 21 -23.00 -23.18 -31.31
N SER A 22 -21.86 -22.53 -31.03
CA SER A 22 -20.66 -22.71 -31.88
C SER A 22 -19.42 -22.00 -31.30
N THR A 23 -18.45 -22.81 -30.88
CA THR A 23 -16.97 -22.65 -30.96
C THR A 23 -16.29 -21.30 -30.58
N TYR A 24 -15.30 -21.40 -29.67
CA TYR A 24 -14.28 -20.40 -29.26
C TYR A 24 -14.64 -19.30 -28.25
N TYR A 25 -15.22 -19.66 -27.08
CA TYR A 25 -15.37 -18.68 -25.97
C TYR A 25 -14.84 -19.14 -24.60
N LEU A 26 -14.16 -20.28 -24.52
CA LEU A 26 -13.76 -20.90 -23.24
C LEU A 26 -12.26 -20.86 -22.91
N ASP A 27 -11.49 -19.93 -23.50
CA ASP A 27 -10.09 -19.68 -23.11
C ASP A 27 -9.85 -18.30 -22.48
N ILE A 28 -10.92 -17.66 -21.98
CA ILE A 28 -10.89 -16.27 -21.49
C ILE A 28 -10.51 -16.18 -20.00
N TRP A 29 -10.34 -17.31 -19.30
CA TRP A 29 -10.22 -17.33 -17.83
C TRP A 29 -8.84 -17.67 -17.26
N ARG A 30 -7.76 -17.47 -18.04
CA ARG A 30 -6.38 -17.44 -17.51
C ARG A 30 -5.80 -16.03 -17.37
N GLU A 31 -6.49 -15.00 -17.84
CA GLU A 31 -6.04 -13.62 -17.74
C GLU A 31 -7.11 -12.74 -17.11
N ASN A 32 -6.78 -12.05 -16.02
CA ASN A 32 -7.64 -11.04 -15.42
C ASN A 32 -7.79 -9.85 -16.38
N PRO A 33 -8.99 -9.57 -16.95
CA PRO A 33 -9.16 -8.40 -17.78
C PRO A 33 -9.34 -7.15 -16.91
N ALA A 34 -8.67 -6.07 -17.29
CA ALA A 34 -8.88 -4.76 -16.67
C ALA A 34 -10.21 -4.16 -17.11
N TYR A 35 -11.00 -3.76 -16.12
CA TYR A 35 -12.32 -3.19 -16.27
C TYR A 35 -12.26 -1.83 -16.99
N LYS A 36 -12.99 -1.67 -18.10
CA LYS A 36 -13.00 -0.44 -18.90
C LYS A 36 -14.37 0.25 -18.85
N ASP A 37 -14.33 1.51 -18.42
CA ASP A 37 -15.20 2.64 -18.75
C ASP A 37 -16.73 2.58 -18.51
N ILE A 38 -17.14 3.11 -17.35
CA ILE A 38 -18.52 3.55 -17.04
C ILE A 38 -18.84 4.95 -17.66
N SER A 39 -17.85 5.65 -18.24
CA SER A 39 -18.02 7.05 -18.65
C SER A 39 -18.62 7.28 -20.05
N GLY A 40 -18.63 6.27 -20.93
CA GLY A 40 -19.13 6.40 -22.31
C GLY A 40 -20.65 6.50 -22.40
N THR A 41 -21.36 5.70 -21.61
CA THR A 41 -22.83 5.61 -21.62
C THR A 41 -23.49 6.93 -21.23
N LEU A 42 -22.98 7.58 -20.17
CA LEU A 42 -23.51 8.86 -19.69
C LEU A 42 -23.25 10.00 -20.71
N SER A 43 -22.10 10.01 -21.39
CA SER A 43 -21.78 11.01 -22.41
C SER A 43 -22.67 10.87 -23.64
N ASN A 44 -22.96 9.63 -24.06
CA ASN A 44 -23.84 9.37 -25.19
C ASN A 44 -25.30 9.74 -24.86
N ALA A 45 -25.77 9.44 -23.64
CA ALA A 45 -27.10 9.85 -23.19
C ALA A 45 -27.27 11.39 -23.21
N LYS A 46 -26.24 12.15 -22.80
CA LYS A 46 -26.23 13.61 -22.88
C LYS A 46 -26.36 14.12 -24.32
N LEU A 47 -25.61 13.53 -25.26
CA LEU A 47 -25.66 13.91 -26.67
C LEU A 47 -27.04 13.63 -27.29
N ILE A 48 -27.61 12.45 -27.01
CA ILE A 48 -28.94 12.05 -27.50
C ILE A 48 -30.03 12.98 -26.97
N SER A 49 -30.01 13.30 -25.67
CA SER A 49 -31.01 14.20 -25.06
C SER A 49 -31.04 15.59 -25.69
N LEU A 50 -29.87 16.08 -26.12
CA LEU A 50 -29.75 17.40 -26.74
C LEU A 50 -30.14 17.39 -28.22
N MET A 51 -29.80 16.31 -28.94
CA MET A 51 -30.28 16.11 -30.31
C MET A 51 -31.81 16.04 -30.34
N ALA A 52 -32.44 15.42 -29.35
CA ALA A 52 -33.90 15.39 -29.24
C ALA A 52 -34.52 16.79 -29.10
N ILE A 53 -33.92 17.69 -28.31
CA ILE A 53 -34.38 19.08 -28.17
C ILE A 53 -34.22 19.86 -29.48
N ILE A 54 -33.07 19.74 -30.14
CA ILE A 54 -32.82 20.44 -31.42
C ILE A 54 -33.79 19.96 -32.50
N ILE A 55 -34.03 18.66 -32.60
CA ILE A 55 -34.97 18.07 -33.54
C ILE A 55 -36.41 18.51 -33.21
N PHE A 56 -36.79 18.55 -31.94
CA PHE A 56 -38.10 19.02 -31.52
C PHE A 56 -38.34 20.49 -31.91
N ILE A 57 -37.36 21.36 -31.67
CA ILE A 57 -37.42 22.76 -32.08
C ILE A 57 -37.56 22.86 -33.59
N ALA A 58 -36.76 22.11 -34.36
CA ALA A 58 -36.80 22.09 -35.82
C ALA A 58 -38.18 21.69 -36.36
N TYR A 59 -38.70 20.57 -35.86
CA TYR A 59 -40.00 20.05 -36.29
C TYR A 59 -41.13 21.02 -35.93
N SER A 60 -41.08 21.61 -34.74
CA SER A 60 -42.05 22.62 -34.31
C SER A 60 -41.99 23.89 -35.17
N THR A 61 -40.79 24.35 -35.53
CA THR A 61 -40.63 25.49 -36.44
C THR A 61 -41.14 25.17 -37.85
N LEU A 62 -40.89 23.97 -38.37
CA LEU A 62 -41.38 23.54 -39.67
C LEU A 62 -42.92 23.54 -39.73
N ILE A 63 -43.59 23.07 -38.68
CA ILE A 63 -45.06 23.09 -38.60
C ILE A 63 -45.59 24.54 -38.56
N LEU A 64 -44.90 25.44 -37.84
CA LEU A 64 -45.37 26.81 -37.64
C LEU A 64 -45.11 27.73 -38.85
N THR A 65 -44.02 27.53 -39.59
CA THR A 65 -43.64 28.41 -40.71
C THR A 65 -43.88 27.79 -42.08
N SER A 66 -44.03 26.47 -42.17
CA SER A 66 -44.06 25.70 -43.43
C SER A 66 -42.84 25.94 -44.33
N ASP A 67 -41.76 26.50 -43.78
CA ASP A 67 -40.54 26.85 -44.52
C ASP A 67 -39.38 25.95 -44.09
N LEU A 68 -38.97 25.08 -45.03
CA LEU A 68 -37.85 24.15 -44.85
C LEU A 68 -36.52 24.87 -44.67
N TYR A 69 -36.29 26.02 -45.33
CA TYR A 69 -35.02 26.74 -45.26
C TYR A 69 -34.81 27.36 -43.88
N ILE A 70 -35.85 27.98 -43.31
CA ILE A 70 -35.81 28.56 -41.96
C ILE A 70 -35.61 27.46 -40.91
N SER A 71 -36.37 26.35 -41.02
CA SER A 71 -36.23 25.21 -40.10
C SER A 71 -34.83 24.60 -40.15
N PHE A 72 -34.27 24.38 -41.34
CA PHE A 72 -32.94 23.80 -41.49
C PHE A 72 -31.84 24.76 -41.04
N GLY A 73 -31.93 26.04 -41.39
CA GLY A 73 -30.98 27.07 -40.96
C GLY A 73 -30.92 27.21 -39.42
N LEU A 74 -32.06 27.11 -38.75
CA LEU A 74 -32.16 27.17 -37.30
C LEU A 74 -31.50 25.93 -36.62
N VAL A 75 -31.64 24.74 -37.20
CA VAL A 75 -30.93 23.53 -36.74
C VAL A 75 -29.42 23.69 -36.86
N VAL A 76 -28.93 24.15 -38.02
CA VAL A 76 -27.49 24.36 -38.25
C VAL A 76 -26.94 25.40 -37.28
N PHE A 77 -27.67 26.52 -37.07
CA PHE A 77 -27.29 27.54 -36.11
C PHE A 77 -27.22 27.00 -34.67
N LEU A 78 -28.26 26.29 -34.21
CA LEU A 78 -28.29 25.70 -32.87
C LEU A 78 -27.17 24.67 -32.68
N ALA A 79 -26.89 23.86 -33.71
CA ALA A 79 -25.80 22.90 -33.68
C ALA A 79 -24.44 23.61 -33.56
N ILE A 80 -24.17 24.64 -34.38
CA ILE A 80 -22.91 25.41 -34.31
C ILE A 80 -22.79 26.13 -32.97
N PHE A 81 -23.85 26.79 -32.50
CA PHE A 81 -23.83 27.51 -31.24
C PHE A 81 -23.60 26.57 -30.05
N PHE A 82 -24.22 25.38 -30.09
CA PHE A 82 -23.96 24.31 -29.13
C PHE A 82 -22.50 23.83 -29.18
N LEU A 83 -21.97 23.56 -30.37
CA LEU A 83 -20.56 23.17 -30.54
C LEU A 83 -19.64 24.20 -29.91
N VAL A 84 -19.88 25.50 -30.14
CA VAL A 84 -19.07 26.58 -29.56
C VAL A 84 -19.24 26.66 -28.03
N ALA A 85 -20.46 26.61 -27.52
CA ALA A 85 -20.73 26.74 -26.09
C ALA A 85 -20.22 25.54 -25.26
N PHE A 86 -20.41 24.31 -25.77
CA PHE A 86 -20.13 23.06 -25.07
C PHE A 86 -18.92 22.27 -25.61
N HIS A 87 -18.08 22.84 -26.48
CA HIS A 87 -16.91 22.13 -27.06
C HIS A 87 -16.03 21.42 -26.01
N LYS A 88 -15.92 21.96 -24.80
CA LYS A 88 -15.11 21.40 -23.69
C LYS A 88 -15.81 20.28 -22.92
N ASP A 89 -17.13 20.18 -22.97
CA ASP A 89 -17.89 19.16 -22.24
C ASP A 89 -17.95 17.83 -22.99
N PHE A 90 -17.77 17.86 -24.31
CA PHE A 90 -17.81 16.68 -25.18
C PHE A 90 -16.42 16.31 -25.69
N TYR A 91 -15.96 15.14 -25.25
CA TYR A 91 -14.62 14.63 -25.56
C TYR A 91 -14.35 14.52 -27.07
N PHE A 92 -15.35 14.14 -27.87
CA PHE A 92 -15.21 14.03 -29.32
C PHE A 92 -14.90 15.37 -29.99
N LEU A 93 -15.42 16.47 -29.44
CA LEU A 93 -15.23 17.81 -30.01
C LEU A 93 -13.90 18.43 -29.57
N GLU A 94 -13.53 18.25 -28.30
CA GLU A 94 -12.30 18.80 -27.73
C GLU A 94 -11.03 18.18 -28.34
N GLN A 95 -11.01 16.85 -28.55
CA GLN A 95 -9.84 16.14 -29.05
C GLN A 95 -10.02 15.52 -30.44
N GLY A 96 -11.24 15.20 -30.86
CA GLY A 96 -11.47 14.52 -32.13
C GLY A 96 -11.20 15.42 -33.34
N PHE A 97 -11.71 16.65 -33.36
CA PHE A 97 -11.61 17.54 -34.53
C PHE A 97 -10.15 17.82 -34.95
N PRO A 98 -9.21 18.18 -34.05
CA PRO A 98 -7.81 18.37 -34.42
C PRO A 98 -7.08 17.06 -34.79
N TYR A 99 -7.46 15.93 -34.17
CA TYR A 99 -6.79 14.63 -34.33
C TYR A 99 -7.25 13.86 -35.58
N PHE A 100 -8.44 14.15 -36.09
CA PHE A 100 -8.92 13.64 -37.37
C PHE A 100 -8.16 14.26 -38.56
N PHE A 101 -7.84 15.55 -38.49
CA PHE A 101 -7.23 16.29 -39.61
C PHE A 101 -5.71 16.50 -39.51
N ARG A 102 -5.05 16.24 -38.38
CA ARG A 102 -3.59 16.41 -38.23
C ARG A 102 -2.88 15.10 -37.85
N ASN A 103 -1.76 14.80 -38.52
CA ASN A 103 -0.88 13.66 -38.18
C ASN A 103 -0.16 13.83 -36.82
N PHE A 104 -0.12 15.06 -36.32
CA PHE A 104 0.59 15.51 -35.15
C PHE A 104 -0.29 16.49 -34.36
N ALA A 105 -0.47 16.23 -33.06
CA ALA A 105 -1.28 17.08 -32.19
C ALA A 105 -0.55 17.38 -30.88
N GLU A 106 -0.63 18.64 -30.46
CA GLU A 106 -0.29 19.04 -29.10
C GLU A 106 -1.39 18.56 -28.17
N ILE A 107 -1.00 17.88 -27.09
CA ILE A 107 -1.91 17.37 -26.07
C ILE A 107 -1.66 18.07 -24.75
N LYS A 108 -2.69 18.11 -23.89
CA LYS A 108 -2.59 18.67 -22.54
C LYS A 108 -2.91 17.57 -21.52
N PRO A 109 -1.92 16.77 -21.08
CA PRO A 109 -2.17 15.64 -20.19
C PRO A 109 -2.74 16.08 -18.84
N PHE A 110 -2.49 17.32 -18.40
CA PHE A 110 -2.94 17.84 -17.11
C PHE A 110 -4.06 18.87 -17.19
N ASP A 111 -4.77 19.02 -18.32
CA ASP A 111 -5.76 20.12 -18.50
C ASP A 111 -6.90 20.10 -17.47
N ASN A 112 -7.34 18.88 -17.13
CA ASN A 112 -8.37 18.63 -16.12
C ASN A 112 -7.85 18.75 -14.68
N PHE A 113 -6.55 18.94 -14.48
CA PHE A 113 -5.94 19.02 -13.16
C PHE A 113 -5.61 20.46 -12.78
N LYS A 114 -5.82 20.79 -11.52
CA LYS A 114 -5.23 21.98 -10.89
C LYS A 114 -4.35 21.55 -9.73
N PHE A 115 -3.20 22.18 -9.62
CA PHE A 115 -2.25 21.97 -8.53
C PHE A 115 -2.28 23.17 -7.61
N TYR A 116 -2.35 22.90 -6.32
CA TYR A 116 -2.46 23.88 -5.26
C TYR A 116 -1.49 23.50 -4.13
N MET A 117 -0.97 24.48 -3.43
CA MET A 117 -0.21 24.28 -2.20
C MET A 117 -0.75 25.19 -1.10
N LEU A 118 -0.64 24.70 0.14
CA LEU A 118 -1.01 25.43 1.33
C LEU A 118 0.17 26.31 1.75
N GLU A 119 -0.08 27.58 2.06
CA GLU A 119 0.96 28.47 2.60
C GLU A 119 1.48 27.96 3.95
N ASP A 120 0.58 27.51 4.83
CA ASP A 120 0.92 27.01 6.16
C ASP A 120 1.61 25.63 6.14
N ASP A 121 1.51 24.90 5.02
CA ASP A 121 2.06 23.54 4.88
C ASP A 121 2.65 23.31 3.47
N PRO A 122 3.86 23.82 3.20
CA PRO A 122 4.50 23.73 1.90
C PRO A 122 4.99 22.31 1.55
N ALA A 123 4.68 21.31 2.37
CA ALA A 123 4.94 19.89 2.07
C ALA A 123 3.77 19.20 1.36
N THR A 124 2.56 19.76 1.46
CA THR A 124 1.33 19.13 0.94
C THR A 124 0.97 19.71 -0.41
N LEU A 125 0.93 18.83 -1.41
CA LEU A 125 0.43 19.14 -2.73
C LEU A 125 -1.03 18.71 -2.84
N LEU A 126 -1.90 19.67 -3.12
CA LEU A 126 -3.31 19.45 -3.42
C LEU A 126 -3.51 19.37 -4.94
N ILE A 127 -4.09 18.28 -5.40
CA ILE A 127 -4.37 18.03 -6.82
C ILE A 127 -5.86 17.84 -7.00
N ILE A 128 -6.49 18.71 -7.79
CA ILE A 128 -7.92 18.66 -8.05
C ILE A 128 -8.16 18.28 -9.51
N ASN A 129 -8.81 17.14 -9.73
CA ASN A 129 -9.36 16.78 -11.02
C ASN A 129 -10.75 17.40 -11.18
N LYS A 130 -10.86 18.43 -12.02
CA LYS A 130 -12.09 19.20 -12.29
C LYS A 130 -13.20 18.32 -12.89
N LYS A 131 -12.82 17.37 -13.74
CA LYS A 131 -13.76 16.55 -14.54
C LYS A 131 -14.41 15.46 -13.70
N ASP A 132 -13.63 14.85 -12.82
CA ASP A 132 -14.06 13.73 -11.98
C ASP A 132 -14.41 14.17 -10.55
N MET A 133 -14.20 15.43 -10.18
CA MET A 133 -14.43 15.96 -8.83
C MET A 133 -13.72 15.15 -7.75
N VAL A 134 -12.43 14.91 -7.97
CA VAL A 134 -11.58 14.22 -7.00
C VAL A 134 -10.48 15.17 -6.58
N THR A 135 -10.36 15.37 -5.27
CA THR A 135 -9.28 16.13 -4.65
C THR A 135 -8.35 15.18 -3.95
N ILE A 136 -7.06 15.33 -4.19
CA ILE A 136 -6.00 14.48 -3.65
C ILE A 136 -5.06 15.38 -2.85
N ALA A 137 -4.67 14.96 -1.65
CA ALA A 137 -3.45 15.42 -1.02
C ALA A 137 -2.35 14.38 -1.23
N THR A 138 -1.16 14.85 -1.62
CA THR A 138 0.03 14.02 -1.74
C THR A 138 1.17 14.66 -0.96
N ARG A 139 1.95 13.83 -0.26
CA ARG A 139 3.23 14.21 0.35
C ARG A 139 4.32 13.27 -0.14
N ILE A 140 5.45 13.83 -0.57
CA ILE A 140 6.53 13.09 -1.21
C ILE A 140 7.78 13.17 -0.32
N PHE A 141 8.35 12.00 -0.04
CA PHE A 141 9.61 11.82 0.64
C PHE A 141 10.69 11.41 -0.35
N ARG A 142 11.88 11.98 -0.22
CA ARG A 142 13.08 11.58 -0.95
C ARG A 142 13.99 10.79 -0.02
N VAL A 143 14.55 9.69 -0.50
CA VAL A 143 15.65 9.01 0.21
C VAL A 143 16.92 9.83 0.01
N GLU A 144 17.54 10.30 1.09
CA GLU A 144 18.79 11.06 1.03
C GLU A 144 20.01 10.13 1.14
N VAL A 145 20.01 9.28 2.17
CA VAL A 145 21.13 8.40 2.51
C VAL A 145 20.67 6.95 2.42
N LEU A 146 21.47 6.09 1.78
CA LEU A 146 21.27 4.64 1.73
C LEU A 146 22.22 3.92 2.69
N ALA A 147 21.72 2.92 3.40
CA ALA A 147 22.52 2.08 4.30
C ALA A 147 23.39 1.07 3.53
N GLY A 148 24.64 0.92 3.96
CA GLY A 148 25.66 0.10 3.29
C GLY A 148 25.56 -1.42 3.48
N ASN A 149 25.08 -1.96 4.61
CA ASN A 149 25.12 -3.41 4.85
C ASN A 149 23.88 -3.99 5.55
N ILE A 150 22.86 -3.18 5.83
CA ILE A 150 21.70 -3.61 6.61
C ILE A 150 20.50 -3.82 5.68
N LYS A 151 19.91 -5.01 5.75
CA LYS A 151 18.67 -5.30 5.01
C LYS A 151 17.48 -4.73 5.77
N PRO A 152 16.61 -3.94 5.12
CA PRO A 152 15.41 -3.42 5.76
C PRO A 152 14.39 -4.52 6.04
N THR A 153 13.61 -4.37 7.12
CA THR A 153 12.50 -5.26 7.48
C THR A 153 11.23 -4.90 6.70
N ILE A 154 11.28 -5.05 5.37
CA ILE A 154 10.21 -4.60 4.45
C ILE A 154 8.85 -5.24 4.79
N ASN A 155 8.82 -6.50 5.23
CA ASN A 155 7.57 -7.15 5.62
C ASN A 155 6.89 -6.46 6.82
N GLN A 156 7.67 -6.01 7.81
CA GLN A 156 7.14 -5.27 8.96
C GLN A 156 6.72 -3.87 8.57
N PHE A 157 7.47 -3.21 7.67
CA PHE A 157 7.06 -1.94 7.08
C PHE A 157 5.70 -2.05 6.37
N LEU A 158 5.52 -3.08 5.53
CA LEU A 158 4.24 -3.32 4.85
C LEU A 158 3.15 -3.66 5.86
N TYR A 159 3.42 -4.52 6.84
CA TYR A 159 2.47 -4.86 7.88
C TYR A 159 1.92 -3.61 8.60
N ALA A 160 2.81 -2.72 9.06
CA ALA A 160 2.41 -1.50 9.76
C ALA A 160 1.58 -0.54 8.87
N LEU A 161 1.89 -0.48 7.56
CA LEU A 161 1.09 0.30 6.61
C LEU A 161 -0.27 -0.34 6.30
N ASP A 162 -0.37 -1.68 6.24
CA ASP A 162 -1.67 -2.36 6.07
C ASP A 162 -2.56 -2.20 7.30
N GLU A 163 -2.00 -2.32 8.51
CA GLU A 163 -2.70 -2.12 9.77
C GLU A 163 -3.30 -0.70 9.84
N SER A 164 -2.51 0.30 9.44
CA SER A 164 -2.94 1.71 9.39
C SER A 164 -3.75 2.07 8.13
N LYS A 165 -3.96 1.10 7.22
CA LYS A 165 -4.62 1.28 5.90
C LYS A 165 -4.06 2.44 5.07
N ILE A 166 -2.74 2.63 5.09
CA ILE A 166 -2.05 3.72 4.40
C ILE A 166 -1.65 3.29 2.97
N PRO A 167 -2.17 3.93 1.92
CA PRO A 167 -1.69 3.73 0.57
C PRO A 167 -0.34 4.44 0.38
N TYR A 168 0.56 3.82 -0.37
CA TYR A 168 1.87 4.38 -0.65
C TYR A 168 2.31 4.16 -2.10
N SER A 169 3.25 4.99 -2.54
CA SER A 169 3.99 4.80 -3.78
C SER A 169 5.48 4.65 -3.49
N TYR A 170 6.16 3.78 -4.21
CA TYR A 170 7.61 3.67 -4.27
C TYR A 170 8.06 3.91 -5.71
N GLN A 171 8.96 4.86 -5.93
CA GLN A 171 9.44 5.20 -7.26
C GLN A 171 10.97 5.32 -7.27
N VAL A 172 11.59 4.70 -8.27
CA VAL A 172 13.01 4.86 -8.59
C VAL A 172 13.11 5.45 -9.98
N VAL A 173 13.84 6.55 -10.12
CA VAL A 173 14.13 7.17 -11.41
C VAL A 173 15.63 7.29 -11.58
N GLN A 174 16.15 6.70 -12.64
CA GLN A 174 17.53 6.87 -13.05
C GLN A 174 17.58 7.57 -14.39
N LYS A 175 18.28 8.71 -14.42
CA LYS A 175 18.33 9.57 -15.59
C LYS A 175 19.70 10.22 -15.76
N PRO A 176 20.15 10.49 -16.99
CA PRO A 176 21.38 11.23 -17.26
C PRO A 176 21.31 12.65 -16.71
N ILE A 177 22.46 13.14 -16.24
CA ILE A 177 22.61 14.51 -15.76
C ILE A 177 22.72 15.44 -16.98
N ILE A 178 21.68 16.23 -17.21
CA ILE A 178 21.66 17.22 -18.29
C ILE A 178 21.89 18.61 -17.70
N LYS A 179 23.12 19.13 -17.86
CA LYS A 179 23.45 20.52 -17.51
C LYS A 179 22.97 21.45 -18.63
N LEU A 180 21.78 22.05 -18.46
CA LEU A 180 21.35 23.19 -19.26
C LEU A 180 22.08 24.44 -18.73
N GLY A 181 23.11 24.91 -19.43
CA GLY A 181 23.80 26.16 -19.09
C GLY A 181 22.88 27.37 -19.23
N GLU A 182 22.82 28.23 -18.22
CA GLU A 182 21.85 29.34 -18.12
C GLU A 182 22.10 30.51 -19.10
N ASN A 183 23.20 30.55 -19.84
CA ASN A 183 23.50 31.65 -20.77
C ASN A 183 23.13 31.32 -22.22
N LEU A 184 21.84 31.08 -22.50
CA LEU A 184 21.31 30.99 -23.86
C LEU A 184 20.79 32.37 -24.32
N THR A 185 21.71 33.33 -24.47
CA THR A 185 21.46 34.50 -25.35
C THR A 185 21.17 33.98 -26.77
N HIS A 186 20.09 34.47 -27.40
CA HIS A 186 19.55 34.14 -28.72
C HIS A 186 20.54 34.30 -29.90
N ASN A 187 21.68 33.62 -29.89
CA ASN A 187 22.67 33.71 -30.94
C ASN A 187 22.87 32.35 -31.61
N LYS A 188 22.30 32.18 -32.81
CA LYS A 188 22.28 30.94 -33.62
C LYS A 188 23.69 30.34 -33.87
N LYS A 189 24.76 31.14 -33.78
CA LYS A 189 26.14 30.66 -33.94
C LYS A 189 26.71 29.95 -32.69
N LYS A 190 26.19 30.22 -31.48
CA LYS A 190 26.67 29.60 -30.22
C LYS A 190 26.06 28.21 -29.97
N SER A 191 24.89 27.90 -30.52
CA SER A 191 24.26 26.57 -30.41
C SER A 191 25.02 25.47 -31.14
N LEU A 192 25.76 25.82 -32.19
CA LEU A 192 26.62 24.89 -32.93
C LEU A 192 27.87 24.51 -32.11
N HIS A 193 28.40 25.45 -31.31
CA HIS A 193 29.48 25.18 -30.37
C HIS A 193 29.04 24.31 -29.18
N LEU A 194 27.79 24.45 -28.72
CA LEU A 194 27.22 23.58 -27.68
C LEU A 194 27.14 22.12 -28.14
N ARG A 195 26.78 21.85 -29.41
CA ARG A 195 26.78 20.47 -29.97
C ARG A 195 28.13 19.74 -29.80
N ASN A 196 29.25 20.47 -29.87
CA ASN A 196 30.58 19.89 -29.79
C ASN A 196 31.14 19.76 -28.35
N LEU A 197 30.59 20.51 -27.38
CA LEU A 197 30.95 20.35 -25.95
C LEU A 197 30.16 19.20 -25.28
N ILE A 198 29.03 18.79 -25.86
CA ILE A 198 28.08 17.82 -25.28
C ILE A 198 28.60 16.36 -25.34
N THR A 199 29.56 16.03 -26.19
CA THR A 199 30.07 14.65 -26.33
C THR A 199 30.92 14.17 -25.14
N ASN A 200 31.46 15.08 -24.33
CA ASN A 200 32.48 14.71 -23.33
C ASN A 200 31.95 14.54 -21.88
N THR A 201 30.63 14.60 -21.64
CA THR A 201 30.04 14.40 -20.29
C THR A 201 28.84 13.44 -20.26
N ILE A 202 28.77 12.51 -21.23
CA ILE A 202 27.66 11.57 -21.43
C ILE A 202 27.51 10.54 -20.29
N ASP A 203 28.48 10.42 -19.38
CA ASP A 203 28.59 9.26 -18.49
C ASP A 203 28.04 9.41 -17.06
N SER A 204 27.47 10.56 -16.69
CA SER A 204 26.96 10.74 -15.33
C SER A 204 25.44 10.56 -15.24
N TYR A 205 25.02 9.56 -14.45
CA TYR A 205 23.62 9.24 -14.14
C TYR A 205 23.27 9.63 -12.71
N GLN A 206 22.09 10.22 -12.52
CA GLN A 206 21.53 10.51 -11.21
C GLN A 206 20.39 9.55 -10.89
N THR A 207 20.37 9.03 -9.66
CA THR A 207 19.31 8.14 -9.17
C THR A 207 18.48 8.85 -8.11
N HIS A 208 17.20 9.06 -8.37
CA HIS A 208 16.23 9.58 -7.41
C HIS A 208 15.36 8.43 -6.91
N ILE A 209 15.05 8.42 -5.62
CA ILE A 209 14.19 7.42 -5.00
C ILE A 209 13.20 8.16 -4.13
N TYR A 210 11.91 7.92 -4.38
CA TYR A 210 10.81 8.57 -3.70
C TYR A 210 9.87 7.58 -3.05
N PHE A 211 9.39 7.94 -1.87
CA PHE A 211 8.20 7.38 -1.27
C PHE A 211 7.13 8.46 -1.24
N SER A 212 5.88 8.12 -1.47
CA SER A 212 4.79 9.08 -1.30
C SER A 212 3.61 8.43 -0.61
N VAL A 213 2.87 9.24 0.15
CA VAL A 213 1.55 8.91 0.66
C VAL A 213 0.54 9.83 0.01
N TYR A 214 -0.67 9.34 -0.18
CA TYR A 214 -1.75 10.14 -0.73
C TYR A 214 -3.09 9.78 -0.11
N TYR A 215 -3.99 10.76 -0.07
CA TYR A 215 -5.38 10.58 0.33
C TYR A 215 -6.29 11.33 -0.63
N ALA A 216 -7.40 10.71 -1.00
CA ALA A 216 -8.32 11.26 -1.98
C ALA A 216 -9.74 11.40 -1.40
N GLU A 217 -10.32 12.58 -1.58
CA GLU A 217 -11.72 12.87 -1.28
C GLU A 217 -12.51 13.08 -2.58
N LYS A 218 -13.72 12.52 -2.62
CA LYS A 218 -14.61 12.58 -3.79
C LYS A 218 -15.71 13.63 -3.59
N GLY A 219 -16.11 14.27 -4.68
CA GLY A 219 -17.16 15.28 -4.73
C GLY A 219 -16.64 16.70 -4.43
N THR A 220 -17.55 17.60 -4.11
CA THR A 220 -17.23 19.00 -3.79
C THR A 220 -16.35 19.11 -2.56
N LEU A 221 -15.33 19.97 -2.64
CA LEU A 221 -14.37 20.19 -1.55
C LEU A 221 -14.95 21.18 -0.54
N LEU A 222 -15.72 20.65 0.42
CA LEU A 222 -16.22 21.42 1.56
C LEU A 222 -15.10 21.66 2.60
N PRO A 223 -15.19 22.71 3.43
CA PRO A 223 -14.25 22.98 4.53
C PRO A 223 -13.91 21.76 5.39
N ARG A 224 -14.93 20.97 5.78
CA ARG A 224 -14.76 19.75 6.58
C ARG A 224 -13.96 18.68 5.83
N LYS A 225 -14.16 18.53 4.51
CA LYS A 225 -13.43 17.58 3.68
C LYS A 225 -11.98 18.02 3.45
N LEU A 226 -11.76 19.33 3.24
CA LEU A 226 -10.41 19.89 3.12
C LEU A 226 -9.62 19.67 4.42
N LYS A 227 -10.21 20.01 5.58
CA LYS A 227 -9.61 19.77 6.89
C LYS A 227 -9.30 18.29 7.09
N LYS A 228 -10.27 17.40 6.86
CA LYS A 228 -10.07 15.95 6.93
C LYS A 228 -8.92 15.47 6.03
N LEU A 229 -8.85 15.98 4.80
CA LEU A 229 -7.84 15.59 3.82
C LEU A 229 -6.43 16.04 4.24
N ILE A 230 -6.29 17.23 4.82
CA ILE A 230 -5.03 17.76 5.39
C ILE A 230 -4.65 16.98 6.65
N ASP A 231 -5.57 16.80 7.60
CA ASP A 231 -5.31 16.08 8.85
C ASP A 231 -4.90 14.63 8.58
N THR A 232 -5.61 13.95 7.66
CA THR A 232 -5.32 12.56 7.28
C THR A 232 -3.97 12.45 6.58
N ILE A 233 -3.62 13.33 5.64
CA ILE A 233 -2.32 13.25 4.95
C ILE A 233 -1.15 13.53 5.91
N ILE A 234 -1.34 14.40 6.90
CA ILE A 234 -0.36 14.65 7.96
C ILE A 234 -0.13 13.38 8.79
N ILE A 235 -1.22 12.71 9.21
CA ILE A 235 -1.15 11.45 9.97
C ILE A 235 -0.44 10.37 9.14
N TYR A 236 -0.86 10.17 7.88
CA TYR A 236 -0.24 9.19 6.98
C TYR A 236 1.24 9.47 6.74
N SER A 237 1.60 10.75 6.60
CA SER A 237 2.99 11.19 6.41
C SER A 237 3.84 10.92 7.66
N ARG A 238 3.33 11.21 8.86
CA ARG A 238 4.03 10.89 10.12
C ARG A 238 4.19 9.39 10.32
N ALA A 239 3.12 8.62 10.09
CA ALA A 239 3.13 7.16 10.21
C ALA A 239 4.11 6.52 9.21
N LEU A 240 4.10 6.95 7.93
CA LEU A 240 5.07 6.46 6.95
C LEU A 240 6.50 6.81 7.38
N LYS A 241 6.77 8.05 7.82
CA LYS A 241 8.12 8.44 8.26
C LYS A 241 8.60 7.62 9.46
N SER A 242 7.72 7.43 10.45
CA SER A 242 8.00 6.64 11.65
C SER A 242 8.28 5.17 11.30
N ASN A 243 7.37 4.55 10.55
CA ASN A 243 7.51 3.15 10.12
C ASN A 243 8.72 2.96 9.20
N PHE A 244 9.01 3.94 8.33
CA PHE A 244 10.21 3.89 7.50
C PHE A 244 11.47 3.92 8.35
N SER A 245 11.56 4.85 9.32
CA SER A 245 12.73 4.97 10.21
C SER A 245 12.93 3.73 11.08
N ALA A 246 11.83 3.09 11.50
CA ALA A 246 11.86 1.88 12.31
C ALA A 246 12.28 0.62 11.53
N ASN A 247 12.00 0.54 10.22
CA ASN A 247 12.20 -0.67 9.41
C ASN A 247 13.32 -0.56 8.37
N PHE A 248 13.71 0.66 7.99
CA PHE A 248 14.84 0.95 7.11
C PHE A 248 15.97 1.59 7.92
N HIS A 249 16.56 0.81 8.82
CA HIS A 249 17.64 1.26 9.70
C HIS A 249 18.76 1.94 8.90
N HIS A 250 19.24 3.09 9.39
CA HIS A 250 20.31 3.89 8.78
C HIS A 250 20.03 4.44 7.36
N THR A 251 18.79 4.30 6.86
CA THR A 251 18.35 4.98 5.63
C THR A 251 17.63 6.27 6.02
N LYS A 252 18.08 7.41 5.51
CA LYS A 252 17.47 8.72 5.81
C LYS A 252 16.49 9.11 4.71
N ILE A 253 15.29 9.53 5.10
CA ILE A 253 14.31 10.16 4.20
C ILE A 253 14.01 11.60 4.64
N SER A 254 13.87 12.49 3.67
CA SER A 254 13.40 13.87 3.88
C SER A 254 12.06 14.10 3.20
N LEU A 255 11.18 14.82 3.89
CA LEU A 255 9.92 15.27 3.33
C LEU A 255 10.22 16.48 2.44
N LEU A 256 9.89 16.38 1.16
CA LEU A 256 10.10 17.47 0.21
C LEU A 256 9.12 18.60 0.51
N LYS A 257 9.66 19.81 0.57
CA LYS A 257 8.90 21.05 0.75
C LYS A 257 9.20 22.00 -0.39
N ARG A 258 8.34 22.98 -0.59
CA ARG A 258 8.66 24.12 -1.44
C ARG A 258 9.45 25.16 -0.63
N ASN A 259 10.61 25.57 -1.14
CA ASN A 259 11.41 26.64 -0.58
C ASN A 259 11.09 27.94 -1.33
N ASP A 260 10.41 28.89 -0.68
CA ASP A 260 10.07 30.18 -1.28
C ASP A 260 11.20 31.23 -1.16
N ASN A 261 12.18 31.02 -0.26
CA ASN A 261 13.34 31.89 -0.07
C ASN A 261 14.60 31.28 -0.71
N LYS A 262 14.82 31.51 -2.00
CA LYS A 262 16.17 31.35 -2.58
C LYS A 262 16.84 32.72 -2.60
N ASN A 263 17.71 32.97 -1.62
CA ASN A 263 18.71 34.03 -1.73
C ASN A 263 19.59 33.73 -2.94
N GLU A 264 19.91 34.76 -3.73
CA GLU A 264 20.58 34.64 -5.03
C GLU A 264 22.00 34.03 -4.98
N ASN A 265 22.55 33.78 -3.79
CA ASN A 265 23.96 33.41 -3.59
C ASN A 265 24.20 32.00 -2.99
N GLU A 266 23.16 31.21 -2.67
CA GLU A 266 23.35 29.83 -2.21
C GLU A 266 23.06 28.83 -3.35
N GLU A 267 24.11 28.54 -4.13
CA GLU A 267 24.14 27.52 -5.18
C GLU A 267 24.18 26.09 -4.59
N GLN A 268 23.23 25.72 -3.74
CA GLN A 268 22.99 24.31 -3.41
C GLN A 268 21.64 23.82 -3.95
N ASP A 269 21.76 22.77 -4.78
CA ASP A 269 20.73 22.05 -5.52
C ASP A 269 19.70 21.34 -4.62
N GLU A 270 18.89 22.10 -3.86
CA GLU A 270 17.76 21.50 -3.15
C GLU A 270 16.60 21.22 -4.12
N GLU A 271 16.40 19.93 -4.43
CA GLU A 271 15.22 19.39 -5.10
C GLU A 271 13.97 19.65 -4.25
N ASP A 272 12.98 20.34 -4.82
CA ASP A 272 11.69 20.64 -4.21
C ASP A 272 10.59 19.63 -4.60
N ILE A 273 9.41 19.75 -4.01
CA ILE A 273 8.26 18.89 -4.35
C ILE A 273 7.87 18.98 -5.84
N ILE A 274 8.10 20.12 -6.51
CA ILE A 274 7.80 20.32 -7.93
C ILE A 274 8.79 19.53 -8.80
N SER A 275 10.07 19.51 -8.44
CA SER A 275 11.10 18.70 -9.08
C SER A 275 10.79 17.20 -8.99
N ALA A 276 10.21 16.75 -7.87
CA ALA A 276 9.72 15.39 -7.74
C ALA A 276 8.57 15.08 -8.71
N ILE A 277 7.59 15.98 -8.88
CA ILE A 277 6.50 15.79 -9.87
C ILE A 277 7.05 15.79 -11.31
N ARG A 278 8.05 16.63 -11.56
CA ARG A 278 8.73 16.76 -12.85
C ARG A 278 9.85 15.75 -13.05
N THR A 279 10.05 14.74 -12.18
CA THR A 279 11.28 13.92 -12.25
C THR A 279 11.48 13.22 -13.60
N LEU A 280 10.40 12.81 -14.27
CA LEU A 280 10.45 12.22 -15.61
C LEU A 280 10.88 13.20 -16.72
N ILE A 281 10.85 14.50 -16.44
CA ILE A 281 11.20 15.59 -17.36
C ILE A 281 12.63 16.03 -17.04
N TYR A 282 13.47 16.13 -18.07
CA TYR A 282 14.83 16.62 -17.93
C TYR A 282 14.84 18.15 -17.86
N GLY A 283 14.86 18.72 -16.66
CA GLY A 283 15.01 20.16 -16.52
C GLY A 283 15.15 20.58 -15.07
N LYS A 284 16.02 21.57 -14.83
CA LYS A 284 15.96 22.35 -13.60
C LYS A 284 14.56 22.99 -13.50
N PRO A 285 14.02 23.20 -12.29
CA PRO A 285 12.89 24.12 -12.15
C PRO A 285 13.33 25.46 -12.71
N ILE A 286 12.72 25.90 -13.80
CA ILE A 286 12.93 27.27 -14.31
C ILE A 286 12.50 28.20 -13.19
N LYS A 287 13.36 29.18 -12.83
CA LYS A 287 12.95 30.34 -12.04
C LYS A 287 11.67 30.87 -12.67
N MET A 288 10.52 30.63 -12.03
CA MET A 288 9.31 31.37 -12.38
C MET A 288 9.71 32.82 -12.26
N ALA A 289 9.75 33.53 -13.40
CA ALA A 289 10.00 34.96 -13.39
C ALA A 289 9.13 35.56 -12.28
N GLN A 290 9.74 36.39 -11.42
CA GLN A 290 9.09 37.17 -10.38
C GLN A 290 8.08 38.19 -10.96
N ASN A 291 7.38 37.87 -12.05
CA ASN A 291 6.07 38.42 -12.29
C ASN A 291 5.10 37.59 -11.47
N ASN A 292 5.06 37.88 -10.16
CA ASN A 292 3.86 37.83 -9.33
C ASN A 292 4.19 38.43 -7.95
N LYS A 293 3.95 39.74 -7.79
CA LYS A 293 3.02 40.17 -6.71
C LYS A 293 1.89 39.13 -6.65
N PRO A 294 1.33 38.75 -5.49
CA PRO A 294 0.19 37.83 -5.44
C PRO A 294 -0.87 38.36 -6.41
N HIS A 295 -0.85 37.86 -7.64
CA HIS A 295 -1.78 38.27 -8.65
C HIS A 295 -3.03 37.58 -8.16
N SER A 296 -3.86 38.38 -7.47
CA SER A 296 -5.30 38.20 -7.37
C SER A 296 -5.71 37.26 -8.48
N ILE A 297 -5.98 36.01 -8.09
CA ILE A 297 -6.29 34.87 -8.95
C ILE A 297 -6.92 35.42 -10.22
N SER A 298 -6.16 35.40 -11.32
CA SER A 298 -6.52 36.10 -12.53
C SER A 298 -7.99 35.80 -12.82
N ASN A 299 -8.79 36.86 -12.95
CA ASN A 299 -10.19 36.76 -13.32
C ASN A 299 -10.25 35.91 -14.58
N ILE A 300 -10.52 34.61 -14.43
CA ILE A 300 -10.79 33.71 -15.53
C ILE A 300 -12.03 34.33 -16.17
N LYS A 301 -11.85 35.03 -17.30
CA LYS A 301 -12.96 35.54 -18.09
C LYS A 301 -13.86 34.33 -18.34
N PRO A 302 -15.08 34.29 -17.79
CA PRO A 302 -15.92 33.11 -17.81
C PRO A 302 -16.62 33.03 -19.16
N LEU A 303 -15.92 33.29 -20.28
CA LEU A 303 -16.52 33.42 -21.61
C LEU A 303 -17.26 32.14 -22.00
N SER A 304 -16.70 30.97 -21.67
CA SER A 304 -17.38 29.69 -21.89
C SER A 304 -18.60 29.49 -20.99
N THR A 305 -18.50 29.83 -19.71
CA THR A 305 -19.60 29.76 -18.73
C THR A 305 -20.73 30.72 -19.12
N PHE A 306 -20.39 31.92 -19.60
CA PHE A 306 -21.28 32.96 -20.08
C PHE A 306 -21.94 32.56 -21.40
N LEU A 307 -21.20 31.99 -22.36
CA LEU A 307 -21.75 31.45 -23.61
C LEU A 307 -22.76 30.32 -23.36
N LYS A 308 -22.51 29.44 -22.38
CA LYS A 308 -23.47 28.40 -21.97
C LYS A 308 -24.73 28.99 -21.35
N PHE A 309 -24.61 30.06 -20.57
CA PHE A 309 -25.77 30.77 -20.01
C PHE A 309 -26.59 31.45 -21.11
N ILE A 310 -25.94 32.11 -22.08
CA ILE A 310 -26.63 32.69 -23.25
C ILE A 310 -27.35 31.59 -24.03
N PHE A 311 -26.70 30.44 -24.27
CA PHE A 311 -27.32 29.30 -24.95
C PHE A 311 -28.57 28.79 -24.22
N LEU A 312 -28.51 28.66 -22.89
CA LEU A 312 -29.65 28.28 -22.06
C LEU A 312 -30.82 29.27 -22.24
N VAL A 313 -30.55 30.56 -22.03
CA VAL A 313 -31.57 31.61 -22.13
C VAL A 313 -32.17 31.66 -23.54
N PHE A 314 -31.34 31.48 -24.56
CA PHE A 314 -31.77 31.45 -25.95
C PHE A 314 -32.70 30.26 -26.25
N ILE A 315 -32.36 29.04 -25.80
CA ILE A 315 -33.22 27.87 -25.98
C ILE A 315 -34.55 28.04 -25.27
N ILE A 316 -34.53 28.49 -24.01
CA ILE A 316 -35.76 28.71 -23.23
C ILE A 316 -36.64 29.72 -23.94
N GLY A 317 -36.11 30.90 -24.28
CA GLY A 317 -36.88 31.93 -24.97
C GLY A 317 -37.50 31.44 -26.28
N LEU A 318 -36.76 30.63 -27.04
CA LEU A 318 -37.22 30.07 -28.30
C LEU A 318 -38.30 28.99 -28.11
N LEU A 319 -38.16 28.13 -27.09
CA LEU A 319 -39.17 27.13 -26.72
C LEU A 319 -40.46 27.80 -26.22
N SER A 320 -40.37 28.79 -25.32
CA SER A 320 -41.54 29.49 -24.80
C SER A 320 -42.29 30.22 -25.92
N LEU A 321 -41.57 30.84 -26.87
CA LEU A 321 -42.17 31.49 -28.06
C LEU A 321 -42.92 30.49 -28.96
N ILE A 322 -42.34 29.32 -29.21
CA ILE A 322 -42.97 28.25 -30.01
C ILE A 322 -44.25 27.76 -29.31
N LEU A 323 -44.18 27.44 -28.01
CA LEU A 323 -45.32 26.92 -27.26
C LEU A 323 -46.45 27.95 -27.14
N LEU A 324 -46.12 29.24 -27.04
CA LEU A 324 -47.10 30.32 -27.01
C LEU A 324 -47.83 30.46 -28.36
N LYS A 325 -47.13 30.26 -29.49
CA LYS A 325 -47.76 30.21 -30.82
C LYS A 325 -48.70 29.01 -31.01
N PHE A 326 -48.45 27.90 -30.32
CA PHE A 326 -49.36 26.75 -30.25
C PHE A 326 -50.54 26.94 -29.28
N LYS A 327 -50.68 28.12 -28.65
CA LYS A 327 -51.75 28.47 -27.70
C LYS A 327 -51.84 27.53 -26.47
N LEU A 328 -50.71 26.99 -26.03
CA LEU A 328 -50.67 26.20 -24.79
C LEU A 328 -50.86 27.10 -23.55
N PRO A 329 -51.56 26.62 -22.50
CA PRO A 329 -51.67 27.37 -21.25
C PRO A 329 -50.30 27.64 -20.60
N VAL A 330 -50.16 28.81 -19.98
CA VAL A 330 -48.89 29.28 -19.38
C VAL A 330 -48.29 28.28 -18.38
N ILE A 331 -49.11 27.54 -17.64
CA ILE A 331 -48.67 26.52 -16.68
C ILE A 331 -47.88 25.39 -17.37
N TYR A 332 -48.30 24.95 -18.56
CA TYR A 332 -47.58 23.92 -19.31
C TYR A 332 -46.27 24.46 -19.89
N ILE A 333 -46.25 25.73 -20.31
CA ILE A 333 -45.03 26.40 -20.79
C ILE A 333 -43.98 26.45 -19.66
N LEU A 334 -44.39 26.88 -18.45
CA LEU A 334 -43.51 26.90 -17.28
C LEU A 334 -42.99 25.50 -16.91
N GLY A 335 -43.82 24.46 -17.04
CA GLY A 335 -43.41 23.08 -16.81
C GLY A 335 -42.34 22.59 -17.80
N VAL A 336 -42.49 22.89 -19.08
CA VAL A 336 -41.52 22.54 -20.13
C VAL A 336 -40.22 23.35 -19.98
N ASP A 337 -40.31 24.63 -19.66
CA ASP A 337 -39.15 25.48 -19.42
C ASP A 337 -38.35 24.97 -18.20
N LEU A 338 -39.03 24.61 -17.11
CA LEU A 338 -38.40 24.00 -15.93
C LEU A 338 -37.71 22.68 -16.27
N ALA A 339 -38.36 21.81 -17.06
CA ALA A 339 -37.75 20.55 -17.50
C ALA A 339 -36.49 20.79 -18.35
N THR A 340 -36.53 21.79 -19.23
CA THR A 340 -35.40 22.18 -20.09
C THR A 340 -34.25 22.75 -19.26
N VAL A 341 -34.54 23.62 -18.28
CA VAL A 341 -33.56 24.14 -17.32
C VAL A 341 -32.91 23.00 -16.55
N CYS A 342 -33.70 22.07 -16.00
CA CYS A 342 -33.19 20.90 -15.28
C CYS A 342 -32.27 20.04 -16.16
N LEU A 343 -32.63 19.84 -17.44
CA LEU A 343 -31.83 19.07 -18.40
C LEU A 343 -30.50 19.77 -18.73
N VAL A 344 -30.51 21.08 -18.97
CA VAL A 344 -29.27 21.83 -19.25
C VAL A 344 -28.40 21.97 -18.00
N LEU A 345 -28.99 22.15 -16.81
CA LEU A 345 -28.26 22.06 -15.54
C LEU A 345 -27.64 20.67 -15.35
N PHE A 346 -28.34 19.58 -15.73
CA PHE A 346 -27.76 18.24 -15.76
C PHE A 346 -26.64 18.06 -16.80
N LEU A 347 -26.60 18.88 -17.85
CA LEU A 347 -25.45 18.94 -18.76
C LEU A 347 -24.27 19.65 -18.09
N TRP A 348 -24.53 20.75 -17.38
CA TRP A 348 -23.54 21.71 -16.88
C TRP A 348 -23.10 21.53 -15.41
N TRP A 349 -23.75 20.64 -14.65
CA TRP A 349 -23.59 20.58 -13.19
C TRP A 349 -22.15 20.41 -12.72
N ARG A 350 -21.30 19.69 -13.46
CA ARG A 350 -19.91 19.47 -13.06
C ARG A 350 -19.11 20.76 -13.07
N GLU A 351 -19.17 21.55 -14.13
CA GLU A 351 -18.45 22.83 -14.14
C GLU A 351 -19.00 23.81 -13.10
N LEU A 352 -20.32 23.83 -12.90
CA LEU A 352 -20.95 24.64 -11.85
C LEU A 352 -20.45 24.26 -10.45
N LEU A 353 -20.43 22.96 -10.12
CA LEU A 353 -19.86 22.49 -8.85
C LEU A 353 -18.39 22.84 -8.71
N PHE A 354 -17.62 22.82 -9.80
CA PHE A 354 -16.20 23.16 -9.78
C PHE A 354 -16.02 24.66 -9.54
N PHE A 355 -16.86 25.50 -10.15
CA PHE A 355 -16.88 26.93 -9.92
C PHE A 355 -17.09 27.24 -8.44
N PHE A 356 -18.12 26.65 -7.82
CA PHE A 356 -18.34 26.80 -6.37
C PHE A 356 -17.15 26.30 -5.56
N THR A 357 -16.60 25.13 -5.90
CA THR A 357 -15.42 24.57 -5.22
C THR A 357 -14.21 25.52 -5.30
N ASN A 358 -13.98 26.10 -6.47
CA ASN A 358 -12.88 27.05 -6.69
C ASN A 358 -13.09 28.33 -5.88
N GLU A 359 -14.30 28.90 -5.85
CA GLU A 359 -14.64 30.06 -5.00
C GLU A 359 -14.46 29.77 -3.50
N TYR A 360 -14.78 28.56 -3.04
CA TYR A 360 -14.50 28.16 -1.66
C TYR A 360 -13.00 28.03 -1.38
N ILE A 361 -12.21 27.50 -2.32
CA ILE A 361 -10.74 27.39 -2.19
C ILE A 361 -10.10 28.78 -2.11
N LYS A 362 -10.61 29.79 -2.83
CA LYS A 362 -10.10 31.17 -2.76
C LYS A 362 -10.15 31.78 -1.36
N ARG A 363 -11.02 31.26 -0.48
CA ARG A 363 -11.15 31.74 0.90
C ARG A 363 -10.08 31.19 1.84
N TYR A 364 -9.24 30.26 1.36
CA TYR A 364 -8.12 29.70 2.10
C TYR A 364 -6.79 30.26 1.56
N ASN A 365 -5.77 30.32 2.42
CA ASN A 365 -4.38 30.67 2.08
C ASN A 365 -3.72 29.55 1.25
N ILE A 366 -4.26 29.32 0.05
CA ILE A 366 -3.87 28.28 -0.89
C ILE A 366 -3.57 28.94 -2.22
N PHE A 367 -2.35 28.81 -2.71
CA PHE A 367 -1.95 29.35 -4.01
C PHE A 367 -1.90 28.26 -5.08
N GLN A 368 -2.26 28.65 -6.31
CA GLN A 368 -2.25 27.76 -7.45
C GLN A 368 -0.85 27.69 -8.08
N ILE A 369 -0.44 26.48 -8.48
CA ILE A 369 0.87 26.22 -9.11
C ILE A 369 0.65 25.64 -10.51
N HIS A 370 1.55 26.00 -11.42
CA HIS A 370 1.60 25.47 -12.77
C HIS A 370 2.89 24.66 -12.99
N PRO A 371 2.92 23.38 -12.57
CA PRO A 371 4.14 22.58 -12.62
C PRO A 371 4.56 22.16 -14.03
N PHE A 372 3.92 22.61 -15.12
CA PHE A 372 4.32 22.26 -16.49
C PHE A 372 4.17 23.43 -17.48
N SER A 373 4.25 24.68 -17.02
CA SER A 373 4.01 25.88 -17.84
C SER A 373 4.98 26.06 -19.02
N ASP A 374 6.19 25.52 -18.88
CA ASP A 374 7.33 25.58 -19.80
C ASP A 374 7.43 24.37 -20.75
N VAL A 375 6.46 23.47 -20.68
CA VAL A 375 6.51 22.17 -21.33
C VAL A 375 5.34 22.02 -22.30
N LYS A 376 5.64 21.62 -23.53
CA LYS A 376 4.63 21.22 -24.52
C LYS A 376 4.65 19.72 -24.71
N PHE A 377 3.47 19.10 -24.70
CA PHE A 377 3.33 17.67 -24.89
C PHE A 377 2.78 17.39 -26.28
N TYR A 378 3.33 16.40 -26.95
CA TYR A 378 2.91 16.02 -28.29
C TYR A 378 2.64 14.53 -28.38
N GLN A 379 1.63 14.20 -29.18
CA GLN A 379 1.34 12.83 -29.57
C GLN A 379 1.33 12.73 -31.09
N PHE A 380 2.06 11.75 -31.60
CA PHE A 380 2.16 11.50 -33.03
C PHE A 380 1.30 10.28 -33.40
N LYS A 381 0.42 10.44 -34.40
CA LYS A 381 -0.59 9.40 -34.73
C LYS A 381 0.03 8.07 -35.15
N LYS A 382 1.24 8.11 -35.73
CA LYS A 382 2.04 6.94 -36.13
C LYS A 382 2.66 6.21 -34.95
N PHE A 383 3.05 6.92 -33.89
CA PHE A 383 3.65 6.38 -32.67
C PHE A 383 2.72 6.61 -31.48
N ARG A 384 1.64 5.81 -31.40
CA ARG A 384 0.59 5.96 -30.38
C ARG A 384 1.04 5.57 -28.96
N ASP A 385 2.19 4.92 -28.88
CA ASP A 385 2.84 4.33 -27.73
C ASP A 385 4.00 5.19 -27.18
N THR A 386 4.26 6.35 -27.80
CA THR A 386 5.27 7.33 -27.36
C THR A 386 4.63 8.66 -27.01
N LEU A 387 5.06 9.25 -25.90
CA LEU A 387 4.73 10.61 -25.51
C LEU A 387 5.97 11.50 -25.73
N TYR A 388 5.84 12.54 -26.54
CA TYR A 388 6.90 13.51 -26.75
C TYR A 388 6.68 14.75 -25.89
N ILE A 389 7.77 15.26 -25.32
CA ILE A 389 7.77 16.34 -24.34
C ILE A 389 8.83 17.34 -24.79
N HIS A 390 8.41 18.54 -25.15
CA HIS A 390 9.30 19.60 -25.63
C HIS A 390 9.42 20.69 -24.57
N ILE A 391 10.60 20.78 -23.97
CA ILE A 391 10.90 21.66 -22.85
C ILE A 391 11.59 22.91 -23.41
N ASN A 392 11.04 24.10 -23.14
CA ASN A 392 11.56 25.39 -23.62
C ASN A 392 11.80 25.48 -25.14
N ASN A 393 11.10 24.64 -25.93
CA ASN A 393 11.38 24.43 -27.35
C ASN A 393 12.85 24.09 -27.69
N PHE A 394 13.63 23.59 -26.72
CA PHE A 394 15.07 23.34 -26.87
C PHE A 394 15.44 21.86 -26.63
N LEU A 395 14.76 21.21 -25.69
CA LEU A 395 15.01 19.82 -25.34
C LEU A 395 13.77 18.99 -25.62
N LEU A 396 13.89 18.09 -26.59
CA LEU A 396 12.86 17.15 -26.95
C LEU A 396 13.14 15.81 -26.26
N LEU A 397 12.19 15.39 -25.45
CA LEU A 397 12.19 14.13 -24.72
C LEU A 397 11.09 13.23 -25.30
N GLY A 398 11.34 11.94 -25.38
CA GLY A 398 10.31 10.95 -25.67
C GLY A 398 10.29 9.90 -24.57
N ILE A 399 9.09 9.41 -24.26
CA ILE A 399 8.87 8.43 -23.19
C ILE A 399 7.99 7.30 -23.71
N LYS A 400 8.39 6.06 -23.41
CA LYS A 400 7.56 4.86 -23.55
C LYS A 400 7.30 4.28 -22.16
N ILE A 401 6.05 3.93 -21.88
CA ILE A 401 5.62 3.44 -20.57
C ILE A 401 4.99 2.06 -20.73
N PHE A 402 5.33 1.16 -19.82
CA PHE A 402 4.80 -0.18 -19.69
C PHE A 402 4.08 -0.30 -18.35
N ASN A 403 3.02 -1.09 -18.32
CA ASN A 403 2.28 -1.41 -17.11
C ASN A 403 2.17 -2.93 -16.95
N LEU A 404 2.34 -3.42 -15.73
CA LEU A 404 2.16 -4.83 -15.42
C LEU A 404 0.69 -5.23 -15.61
N ARG A 405 0.44 -6.17 -16.53
CA ARG A 405 -0.91 -6.66 -16.84
C ARG A 405 -1.31 -7.80 -15.90
N ASN A 406 -0.47 -8.81 -15.80
CA ASN A 406 -0.74 -10.02 -15.02
C ASN A 406 0.55 -10.63 -14.46
N ALA A 407 0.36 -11.48 -13.45
CA ALA A 407 1.39 -12.29 -12.81
C ALA A 407 0.86 -13.72 -12.62
N ILE A 408 1.52 -14.71 -13.20
CA ILE A 408 1.09 -16.12 -13.13
C ILE A 408 1.88 -16.84 -12.04
N GLN A 409 1.19 -17.49 -11.10
CA GLN A 409 1.85 -18.24 -10.04
C GLN A 409 2.28 -19.65 -10.51
N PRO A 410 3.37 -20.22 -9.95
CA PRO A 410 4.36 -19.58 -9.08
C PRO A 410 5.20 -18.56 -9.85
N SER A 411 5.28 -17.34 -9.33
CA SER A 411 5.95 -16.17 -9.93
C SER A 411 7.21 -15.80 -9.15
N PHE A 412 8.24 -15.28 -9.84
CA PHE A 412 9.53 -14.98 -9.22
C PHE A 412 10.09 -13.64 -9.71
N ALA A 413 10.52 -12.78 -8.79
CA ALA A 413 11.01 -11.44 -9.08
C ALA A 413 12.41 -11.21 -8.51
N MET A 414 13.31 -10.67 -9.33
CA MET A 414 14.65 -10.22 -8.93
C MET A 414 14.86 -8.77 -9.37
N PRO A 415 14.29 -7.78 -8.65
CA PRO A 415 14.43 -6.37 -9.00
C PRO A 415 15.89 -5.90 -9.00
N ASP A 416 16.71 -6.36 -8.06
CA ASP A 416 18.12 -5.96 -7.94
C ASP A 416 18.91 -6.30 -9.22
N LYS A 417 18.69 -7.49 -9.78
CA LYS A 417 19.31 -7.89 -11.06
C LYS A 417 18.77 -7.11 -12.25
N PHE A 418 17.49 -6.76 -12.24
CA PHE A 418 16.91 -5.87 -13.24
C PHE A 418 17.59 -4.49 -13.19
N PHE A 419 17.67 -3.86 -12.01
CA PHE A 419 18.32 -2.57 -11.85
C PHE A 419 19.80 -2.62 -12.23
N ARG A 420 20.51 -3.69 -11.86
CA ARG A 420 21.91 -3.91 -12.23
C ARG A 420 22.10 -3.94 -13.75
N ALA A 421 21.24 -4.70 -14.44
CA ALA A 421 21.30 -4.81 -15.89
C ALA A 421 21.00 -3.47 -16.58
N MET A 422 19.98 -2.74 -16.13
CA MET A 422 19.64 -1.41 -16.66
C MET A 422 20.79 -0.41 -16.45
N ASN A 423 21.39 -0.40 -15.25
CA ASN A 423 22.54 0.45 -14.93
C ASN A 423 23.76 0.11 -15.80
N ASN A 424 24.09 -1.18 -15.95
CA ASN A 424 25.21 -1.63 -16.76
C ASN A 424 25.04 -1.27 -18.24
N GLN A 425 23.81 -1.32 -18.74
CA GLN A 425 23.45 -0.95 -20.11
C GLN A 425 23.23 0.55 -20.30
N LYS A 426 23.40 1.36 -19.25
CA LYS A 426 23.19 2.82 -19.27
C LYS A 426 21.86 3.22 -19.92
N THR A 427 20.78 2.49 -19.63
CA THR A 427 19.46 2.80 -20.20
C THR A 427 18.65 3.61 -19.18
N PRO A 428 18.25 4.86 -19.47
CA PRO A 428 17.43 5.65 -18.56
C PRO A 428 16.09 4.96 -18.29
N PHE A 429 15.70 4.88 -17.02
CA PHE A 429 14.47 4.21 -16.63
C PHE A 429 13.78 4.85 -15.42
N SER A 430 12.47 4.65 -15.34
CA SER A 430 11.68 4.87 -14.13
C SER A 430 10.96 3.57 -13.79
N TYR A 431 10.99 3.20 -12.52
CA TYR A 431 10.23 2.09 -11.94
C TYR A 431 9.29 2.67 -10.88
N THR A 432 7.98 2.50 -11.06
CA THR A 432 6.97 3.06 -10.15
C THR A 432 6.03 1.95 -9.67
N LEU A 433 5.97 1.77 -8.36
CA LEU A 433 5.06 0.89 -7.65
C LEU A 433 4.06 1.75 -6.87
N ASN A 434 2.76 1.53 -7.07
CA ASN A 434 1.72 2.09 -6.21
C ASN A 434 0.94 0.94 -5.57
N ALA A 435 0.85 0.94 -4.25
CA ALA A 435 0.19 -0.11 -3.50
C ALA A 435 -0.87 0.49 -2.56
N THR A 436 -2.05 -0.13 -2.58
CA THR A 436 -3.21 0.27 -1.77
C THR A 436 -3.70 -0.95 -1.00
N PRO A 437 -3.78 -0.89 0.34
CA PRO A 437 -4.31 -2.00 1.12
C PRO A 437 -5.79 -2.16 0.81
N ILE A 438 -6.25 -3.40 0.60
CA ILE A 438 -7.64 -3.65 0.22
C ILE A 438 -8.52 -3.90 1.43
N GLU A 439 -9.77 -3.44 1.35
CA GLU A 439 -10.78 -3.73 2.35
C GLU A 439 -11.35 -5.15 2.16
N ARG A 440 -11.92 -5.71 3.23
CA ARG A 440 -12.57 -7.03 3.20
C ARG A 440 -13.60 -7.16 2.09
N LYS A 441 -14.44 -6.14 1.90
CA LYS A 441 -15.47 -6.16 0.86
C LYS A 441 -14.87 -6.28 -0.54
N GLU A 442 -13.76 -5.58 -0.80
CA GLU A 442 -13.05 -5.67 -2.06
C GLU A 442 -12.39 -7.04 -2.24
N PHE A 443 -11.77 -7.58 -1.18
CA PHE A 443 -11.21 -8.94 -1.18
C PHE A 443 -12.29 -10.00 -1.50
N VAL A 444 -13.43 -9.95 -0.84
CA VAL A 444 -14.53 -10.90 -1.04
C VAL A 444 -15.04 -10.85 -2.48
N ASN A 445 -15.21 -9.66 -3.04
CA ASN A 445 -15.77 -9.51 -4.38
C ASN A 445 -14.77 -9.85 -5.50
N LYS A 446 -13.48 -9.58 -5.30
CA LYS A 446 -12.48 -9.61 -6.38
C LYS A 446 -11.43 -10.71 -6.25
N CYS A 447 -11.08 -11.12 -5.04
CA CYS A 447 -9.95 -12.02 -4.80
C CYS A 447 -10.39 -13.47 -4.54
N THR A 448 -11.56 -13.69 -3.92
CA THR A 448 -12.04 -15.04 -3.53
C THR A 448 -12.09 -16.05 -4.68
N LYS A 449 -12.45 -15.59 -5.88
CA LYS A 449 -12.50 -16.43 -7.09
C LYS A 449 -11.13 -16.92 -7.55
N GLN A 450 -10.06 -16.22 -7.19
CA GLN A 450 -8.67 -16.49 -7.59
C GLN A 450 -7.90 -17.26 -6.51
N LEU A 451 -8.54 -17.58 -5.38
CA LEU A 451 -7.90 -18.36 -4.32
C LEU A 451 -7.73 -19.81 -4.76
N HIS A 452 -6.60 -20.41 -4.36
CA HIS A 452 -6.39 -21.85 -4.49
C HIS A 452 -7.40 -22.60 -3.61
N ASP A 453 -7.82 -23.80 -4.02
CA ASP A 453 -8.83 -24.58 -3.30
C ASP A 453 -8.45 -24.87 -1.84
N LYS A 454 -7.19 -25.23 -1.56
CA LYS A 454 -6.66 -25.30 -0.18
C LYS A 454 -6.87 -24.02 0.63
N THR A 455 -6.73 -22.85 0.02
CA THR A 455 -6.99 -21.56 0.68
C THR A 455 -8.49 -21.30 0.87
N LYS A 456 -9.34 -21.80 -0.03
CA LYS A 456 -10.80 -21.75 0.15
C LYS A 456 -11.23 -22.64 1.31
N GLU A 457 -10.65 -23.83 1.45
CA GLU A 457 -10.86 -24.74 2.59
C GLU A 457 -10.42 -24.09 3.91
N GLU A 458 -9.26 -23.42 3.96
CA GLU A 458 -8.82 -22.64 5.14
C GLU A 458 -9.83 -21.55 5.54
N LEU A 459 -10.55 -20.99 4.57
CA LEU A 459 -11.52 -19.91 4.75
C LEU A 459 -12.97 -20.42 4.86
N GLU A 460 -13.18 -21.73 4.89
CA GLU A 460 -14.48 -22.35 5.14
C GLU A 460 -14.93 -22.07 6.58
N GLY A 461 -16.17 -21.60 6.75
CA GLY A 461 -16.69 -21.10 8.03
C GLY A 461 -16.23 -19.67 8.40
N ILE A 462 -15.36 -19.04 7.60
CA ILE A 462 -14.93 -17.64 7.75
C ILE A 462 -15.59 -16.76 6.68
N LEU A 463 -15.39 -17.11 5.41
CA LEU A 463 -15.95 -16.42 4.24
C LEU A 463 -16.87 -17.33 3.43
N PHE A 464 -16.50 -18.60 3.30
CA PHE A 464 -17.24 -19.58 2.50
C PHE A 464 -18.08 -20.46 3.40
N HIS A 465 -19.36 -20.64 3.04
CA HIS A 465 -20.26 -21.56 3.71
C HIS A 465 -20.69 -22.60 2.67
N PRO A 466 -20.30 -23.87 2.83
CA PRO A 466 -20.68 -24.90 1.88
C PRO A 466 -22.19 -25.14 1.93
N ILE A 467 -22.79 -25.42 0.78
CA ILE A 467 -24.22 -25.72 0.66
C ILE A 467 -24.40 -27.22 0.86
N GLY A 468 -25.30 -27.64 1.77
CA GLY A 468 -25.66 -29.05 1.96
C GLY A 468 -24.72 -29.87 2.84
N ARG A 469 -23.68 -29.27 3.43
CA ARG A 469 -22.86 -29.88 4.50
C ARG A 469 -22.53 -28.85 5.57
N GLU A 470 -22.29 -29.30 6.80
CA GLU A 470 -21.76 -28.40 7.82
C GLU A 470 -20.30 -28.01 7.48
N PRO A 471 -19.89 -26.76 7.77
CA PRO A 471 -18.51 -26.34 7.53
C PRO A 471 -17.54 -27.16 8.39
N ILE A 472 -16.38 -27.51 7.83
CA ILE A 472 -15.34 -28.31 8.50
C ILE A 472 -14.92 -27.68 9.84
N ARG A 473 -14.98 -26.35 9.96
CA ARG A 473 -14.74 -25.59 11.19
C ARG A 473 -15.81 -24.50 11.36
N ARG A 474 -16.38 -24.39 12.57
CA ARG A 474 -17.27 -23.28 12.95
C ARG A 474 -16.51 -22.29 13.80
N TYR A 475 -16.37 -21.06 13.31
CA TYR A 475 -15.74 -19.97 14.05
C TYR A 475 -16.81 -19.11 14.72
N LYS A 476 -16.66 -18.84 16.02
CA LYS A 476 -17.60 -18.00 16.78
C LYS A 476 -17.62 -16.55 16.28
N ASN A 477 -16.48 -16.05 15.79
CA ASN A 477 -16.38 -14.71 15.21
C ASN A 477 -15.60 -14.72 13.87
N PRO A 478 -16.28 -15.03 12.74
CA PRO A 478 -15.67 -15.09 11.41
C PRO A 478 -14.95 -13.81 10.98
N ASN A 479 -15.37 -12.66 11.49
CA ASN A 479 -14.78 -11.38 11.13
C ASN A 479 -13.37 -11.23 11.71
N VAL A 480 -13.20 -11.59 12.98
CA VAL A 480 -11.90 -11.54 13.66
C VAL A 480 -10.94 -12.56 13.05
N GLU A 481 -11.42 -13.76 12.76
CA GLU A 481 -10.60 -14.79 12.10
C GLU A 481 -10.14 -14.38 10.71
N PHE A 482 -10.99 -13.68 9.95
CA PHE A 482 -10.57 -13.11 8.67
C PHE A 482 -9.46 -12.06 8.83
N PHE A 483 -9.55 -11.18 9.83
CA PHE A 483 -8.52 -10.19 10.09
C PHE A 483 -7.20 -10.86 10.51
N ASN A 484 -7.25 -11.83 11.43
CA ASN A 484 -6.09 -12.63 11.84
C ASN A 484 -5.45 -13.35 10.63
N TRP A 485 -6.28 -13.88 9.72
CA TRP A 485 -5.83 -14.58 8.52
C TRP A 485 -5.12 -13.63 7.53
N ILE A 486 -5.60 -12.40 7.38
CA ILE A 486 -4.96 -11.35 6.56
C ILE A 486 -3.69 -10.81 7.22
N GLU A 487 -3.70 -10.62 8.54
CA GLU A 487 -2.59 -10.11 9.32
C GLU A 487 -1.37 -11.03 9.22
N ARG A 488 -1.55 -12.35 9.38
CA ARG A 488 -0.50 -13.36 9.14
C ARG A 488 0.12 -13.27 7.75
N ARG A 489 -0.59 -12.65 6.81
CA ARG A 489 -0.21 -12.49 5.42
C ARG A 489 0.32 -11.10 5.09
N THR A 490 0.51 -10.23 6.09
CA THR A 490 0.97 -8.83 5.93
C THR A 490 0.08 -8.03 4.98
N GLY A 491 -1.23 -8.28 5.03
CA GLY A 491 -2.19 -7.61 4.17
C GLY A 491 -2.27 -8.19 2.76
N VAL A 492 -3.31 -7.76 2.04
CA VAL A 492 -3.45 -7.95 0.59
C VAL A 492 -3.51 -6.58 -0.06
N TRP A 493 -2.74 -6.42 -1.12
CA TRP A 493 -2.44 -5.12 -1.70
C TRP A 493 -2.85 -5.08 -3.15
N LYS A 494 -3.70 -4.11 -3.49
CA LYS A 494 -3.97 -3.74 -4.87
C LYS A 494 -2.81 -2.91 -5.37
N THR A 495 -2.13 -3.44 -6.38
CA THR A 495 -0.81 -2.98 -6.78
C THR A 495 -0.79 -2.61 -8.26
N PHE A 496 -0.23 -1.43 -8.57
CA PHE A 496 0.00 -0.94 -9.93
C PHE A 496 1.50 -0.78 -10.12
N ILE A 497 2.06 -1.44 -11.13
CA ILE A 497 3.48 -1.33 -11.48
C ILE A 497 3.58 -0.72 -12.87
N THR A 498 4.31 0.37 -12.99
CA THR A 498 4.70 0.95 -14.28
C THR A 498 6.21 1.07 -14.39
N ILE A 499 6.71 0.79 -15.59
CA ILE A 499 8.12 0.93 -15.92
C ILE A 499 8.20 1.75 -17.19
N SER A 500 8.99 2.79 -17.19
CA SER A 500 9.18 3.64 -18.35
C SER A 500 10.65 3.80 -18.69
N THR A 501 10.90 4.05 -19.97
CA THR A 501 12.22 4.45 -20.48
C THR A 501 12.08 5.74 -21.25
N SER A 502 13.18 6.48 -21.31
CA SER A 502 13.22 7.77 -21.98
C SER A 502 14.49 7.93 -22.79
N SER A 503 14.40 8.76 -23.83
CA SER A 503 15.55 9.31 -24.54
C SER A 503 15.27 10.79 -24.81
N TYR A 504 16.34 11.55 -24.98
CA TYR A 504 16.28 12.98 -25.22
C TYR A 504 17.13 13.38 -26.41
N LYS A 505 16.77 14.51 -27.01
CA LYS A 505 17.52 15.14 -28.09
C LYS A 505 17.37 16.66 -27.99
N PHE A 506 18.49 17.36 -28.15
CA PHE A 506 18.46 18.81 -28.28
C PHE A 506 17.97 19.22 -29.67
N THR A 507 16.95 20.06 -29.71
CA THR A 507 16.27 20.49 -30.93
C THR A 507 15.93 21.97 -30.83
N ASN A 508 16.19 22.74 -31.89
CA ASN A 508 15.65 24.10 -32.03
C ASN A 508 14.95 24.17 -33.39
N PRO A 509 13.79 23.50 -33.54
CA PRO A 509 13.15 23.36 -34.83
C PRO A 509 12.60 24.72 -35.27
N SER A 510 13.04 25.16 -36.44
CA SER A 510 12.52 26.37 -37.09
C SER A 510 11.25 26.09 -37.89
N THR A 511 11.02 24.83 -38.26
CA THR A 511 9.83 24.36 -38.99
C THR A 511 9.19 23.12 -38.34
N ILE A 512 7.92 22.87 -38.67
CA ILE A 512 7.18 21.67 -38.21
C ILE A 512 7.81 20.39 -38.77
N GLU A 513 8.35 20.43 -40.00
CA GLU A 513 9.00 19.28 -40.64
C GLU A 513 10.29 18.86 -39.92
N GLU A 514 11.10 19.82 -39.47
CA GLU A 514 12.30 19.57 -38.66
C GLU A 514 11.96 18.91 -37.32
N LEU A 515 10.85 19.33 -36.72
CA LEU A 515 10.34 18.72 -35.49
C LEU A 515 9.89 17.28 -35.73
N ILE A 516 9.15 17.02 -36.82
CA ILE A 516 8.72 15.66 -37.20
C ILE A 516 9.92 14.74 -37.46
N LYS A 517 10.95 15.21 -38.16
CA LYS A 517 12.19 14.46 -38.37
C LYS A 517 12.86 14.12 -37.04
N SER A 518 12.87 15.06 -36.10
CA SER A 518 13.42 14.84 -34.76
C SER A 518 12.65 13.79 -33.97
N PHE A 519 11.31 13.69 -34.12
CA PHE A 519 10.55 12.58 -33.53
C PHE A 519 10.96 11.23 -34.09
N TYR A 520 11.13 11.11 -35.41
CA TYR A 520 11.53 9.85 -36.04
C TYR A 520 12.91 9.38 -35.58
N GLU A 521 13.87 10.30 -35.45
CA GLU A 521 15.21 9.95 -34.98
C GLU A 521 15.19 9.52 -33.51
N LEU A 522 14.46 10.24 -32.65
CA LEU A 522 14.33 9.91 -31.24
C LEU A 522 13.58 8.59 -31.00
N GLU A 523 12.60 8.30 -31.85
CA GLU A 523 11.81 7.06 -31.78
C GLU A 523 12.66 5.81 -32.02
N LYS A 524 13.68 5.87 -32.90
CA LYS A 524 14.57 4.72 -33.15
C LYS A 524 15.33 4.31 -31.90
N GLU A 525 15.88 5.29 -31.18
CA GLU A 525 16.60 5.05 -29.94
C GLU A 525 15.66 4.59 -28.82
N LEU A 526 14.49 5.21 -28.70
CA LEU A 526 13.47 4.80 -27.73
C LEU A 526 12.97 3.38 -27.95
N TYR A 527 12.78 2.98 -29.20
CA TYR A 527 12.37 1.63 -29.55
C TYR A 527 13.43 0.60 -29.11
N TYR A 528 14.71 0.90 -29.34
CA TYR A 528 15.82 0.06 -28.87
C TYR A 528 15.83 -0.06 -27.34
N ASN A 529 15.77 1.07 -26.63
CA ASN A 529 15.77 1.11 -25.17
C ASN A 529 14.57 0.37 -24.57
N ALA A 530 13.38 0.55 -25.15
CA ALA A 530 12.16 -0.10 -24.70
C ALA A 530 12.20 -1.62 -24.92
N THR A 531 12.70 -2.06 -26.09
CA THR A 531 12.86 -3.49 -26.39
C THR A 531 13.86 -4.14 -25.44
N ASN A 532 14.98 -3.47 -25.20
CA ASN A 532 16.01 -3.95 -24.27
C ASN A 532 15.47 -4.04 -22.84
N MET A 533 14.84 -2.97 -22.32
CA MET A 533 14.20 -2.95 -21.01
C MET A 533 13.16 -4.07 -20.86
N GLY A 534 12.34 -4.31 -21.89
CA GLY A 534 11.38 -5.41 -21.91
C GLY A 534 12.03 -6.78 -21.78
N LYS A 535 13.13 -7.04 -22.52
CA LYS A 535 13.90 -8.29 -22.43
C LYS A 535 14.54 -8.46 -21.04
N VAL A 536 15.16 -7.42 -20.51
CA VAL A 536 15.78 -7.43 -19.18
C VAL A 536 14.74 -7.68 -18.10
N PHE A 537 13.55 -7.08 -18.23
CA PHE A 537 12.43 -7.34 -17.32
C PHE A 537 12.00 -8.81 -17.36
N GLN A 538 11.71 -9.37 -18.54
CA GLN A 538 11.26 -10.76 -18.67
C GLN A 538 12.28 -11.78 -18.14
N ASN A 539 13.59 -11.50 -18.29
CA ASN A 539 14.64 -12.37 -17.77
C ASN A 539 14.71 -12.39 -16.23
N ASN A 540 14.35 -11.29 -15.56
CA ASN A 540 14.47 -11.12 -14.10
C ASN A 540 13.14 -11.25 -13.35
N PHE A 541 12.01 -11.09 -14.05
CA PHE A 541 10.66 -11.22 -13.52
C PHE A 541 9.93 -12.36 -14.26
N LYS A 542 10.18 -13.59 -13.81
CA LYS A 542 9.58 -14.79 -14.42
C LYS A 542 8.08 -14.82 -14.19
N LYS A 543 7.32 -14.99 -15.28
CA LYS A 543 5.84 -15.06 -15.30
C LYS A 543 5.13 -13.74 -14.93
N PHE A 544 5.78 -12.61 -15.13
CA PHE A 544 5.17 -11.27 -15.08
C PHE A 544 5.13 -10.68 -16.48
N PHE A 545 3.96 -10.24 -16.94
CA PHE A 545 3.83 -9.72 -18.30
C PHE A 545 3.54 -8.23 -18.30
N LEU A 546 4.41 -7.50 -19.01
CA LEU A 546 4.25 -6.07 -19.24
C LEU A 546 3.44 -5.84 -20.51
N THR A 547 2.58 -4.83 -20.45
CA THR A 547 1.92 -4.27 -21.63
C THR A 547 2.38 -2.85 -21.86
N GLN A 548 2.79 -2.56 -23.10
CA GLN A 548 3.12 -1.20 -23.49
C GLN A 548 1.84 -0.35 -23.59
N LEU A 549 1.87 0.83 -22.99
CA LEU A 549 0.71 1.71 -22.93
C LEU A 549 0.58 2.54 -24.21
N GLN A 550 -0.67 2.73 -24.65
CA GLN A 550 -0.99 3.51 -25.86
C GLN A 550 -2.15 4.48 -25.60
N GLY A 551 -2.17 5.61 -26.31
CA GLY A 551 -3.27 6.57 -26.28
C GLY A 551 -3.60 7.05 -24.86
N ARG A 552 -4.85 6.84 -24.41
CA ARG A 552 -5.30 7.27 -23.06
C ARG A 552 -4.64 6.50 -21.92
N LEU A 553 -4.24 5.25 -22.13
CA LEU A 553 -3.54 4.47 -21.12
C LEU A 553 -2.13 5.04 -20.91
N LEU A 554 -1.46 5.47 -21.99
CA LEU A 554 -0.15 6.12 -21.92
C LEU A 554 -0.22 7.42 -21.11
N ILE A 555 -1.24 8.25 -21.36
CA ILE A 555 -1.47 9.48 -20.57
C ILE A 555 -1.72 9.14 -19.10
N SER A 556 -2.51 8.09 -18.81
CA SER A 556 -2.78 7.66 -17.42
C SER A 556 -1.52 7.12 -16.73
N GLY A 557 -0.66 6.41 -17.46
CA GLY A 557 0.64 5.96 -16.98
C GLY A 557 1.56 7.13 -16.66
N PHE A 558 1.64 8.11 -17.56
CA PHE A 558 2.45 9.31 -17.36
C PHE A 558 1.96 10.13 -16.16
N GLN A 559 0.64 10.32 -16.02
CA GLN A 559 0.03 10.97 -14.85
C GLN A 559 0.37 10.22 -13.55
N ASN A 560 0.28 8.88 -13.55
CA ASN A 560 0.58 8.04 -12.40
C ASN A 560 2.04 8.19 -11.95
N GLU A 561 3.00 8.22 -12.88
CA GLU A 561 4.43 8.36 -12.55
C GLU A 561 4.81 9.78 -12.11
N CYS A 562 4.22 10.82 -12.71
CA CYS A 562 4.43 12.21 -12.29
C CYS A 562 3.81 12.49 -10.92
N ILE A 563 2.53 12.15 -10.75
CA ILE A 563 1.77 12.45 -9.52
C ILE A 563 2.13 11.48 -8.38
N LYS A 564 2.66 10.29 -8.70
CA LYS A 564 2.97 9.20 -7.76
C LYS A 564 1.72 8.70 -7.02
N ASN A 565 0.62 8.59 -7.75
CA ASN A 565 -0.70 8.24 -7.22
C ASN A 565 -1.56 7.58 -8.31
N THR A 566 -2.50 6.72 -7.89
CA THR A 566 -3.50 6.03 -8.72
C THR A 566 -4.95 6.51 -8.53
N MET A 567 -5.24 7.38 -7.56
CA MET A 567 -6.58 7.81 -7.13
C MET A 567 -7.04 9.13 -7.78
N PHE A 568 -6.57 9.45 -8.97
CA PHE A 568 -6.83 10.74 -9.62
C PHE A 568 -8.12 10.80 -10.44
N ARG A 569 -8.92 9.73 -10.45
CA ARG A 569 -10.28 9.67 -11.03
C ARG A 569 -11.25 9.00 -10.05
N LEU A 570 -12.57 9.10 -10.31
CA LEU A 570 -13.59 8.45 -9.48
C LEU A 570 -13.41 6.93 -9.35
N SER A 571 -12.97 6.28 -10.44
CA SER A 571 -12.63 4.86 -10.50
C SER A 571 -11.15 4.57 -10.18
N GLY A 572 -10.37 5.58 -9.79
CA GLY A 572 -8.92 5.51 -9.61
C GLY A 572 -8.15 5.85 -10.89
N THR A 573 -7.71 4.84 -11.61
CA THR A 573 -6.88 4.96 -12.83
C THR A 573 -7.34 3.94 -13.88
N HIS A 574 -6.92 4.13 -15.14
CA HIS A 574 -7.15 3.15 -16.22
C HIS A 574 -6.07 2.08 -16.33
N LEU A 575 -5.04 2.15 -15.48
CA LEU A 575 -3.95 1.18 -15.47
C LEU A 575 -4.43 -0.18 -14.95
N ASN A 576 -3.82 -1.25 -15.46
CA ASN A 576 -4.01 -2.59 -14.93
C ASN A 576 -3.41 -2.67 -13.53
N HIS A 577 -4.02 -3.48 -12.68
CA HIS A 577 -3.54 -3.78 -11.33
C HIS A 577 -3.51 -5.28 -11.09
N VAL A 578 -2.66 -5.67 -10.16
CA VAL A 578 -2.53 -7.04 -9.67
C VAL A 578 -2.68 -7.01 -8.14
N PHE A 579 -3.21 -8.09 -7.56
CA PHE A 579 -3.26 -8.25 -6.12
C PHE A 579 -2.06 -9.05 -5.64
N PHE A 580 -1.31 -8.52 -4.68
CA PHE A 580 -0.21 -9.23 -4.02
C PHE A 580 -0.45 -9.34 -2.53
N GLN A 581 -0.07 -10.48 -1.97
CA GLN A 581 0.15 -10.60 -0.54
C GLN A 581 1.36 -9.73 -0.13
N GLY A 582 1.37 -9.14 1.07
CA GLY A 582 2.46 -8.26 1.51
C GLY A 582 3.85 -8.91 1.41
N LYS A 583 4.00 -10.19 1.78
CA LYS A 583 5.26 -10.94 1.61
C LYS A 583 5.77 -10.97 0.16
N LYS A 584 4.86 -11.05 -0.82
CA LYS A 584 5.22 -11.00 -2.24
C LYS A 584 5.48 -9.58 -2.71
N LEU A 585 4.72 -8.60 -2.21
CA LEU A 585 4.91 -7.18 -2.48
C LEU A 585 6.28 -6.66 -1.99
N ALA A 586 6.80 -7.24 -0.91
CA ALA A 586 8.12 -6.89 -0.38
C ALA A 586 9.24 -7.08 -1.41
N GLU A 587 9.12 -8.08 -2.30
CA GLU A 587 10.06 -8.29 -3.41
C GLU A 587 10.10 -7.12 -4.41
N PHE A 588 9.10 -6.22 -4.42
CA PHE A 588 9.02 -5.08 -5.34
C PHE A 588 9.37 -3.73 -4.70
N THR A 589 9.43 -3.68 -3.36
CA THR A 589 9.66 -2.44 -2.59
C THR A 589 11.08 -2.38 -2.01
N ASN A 590 12.02 -3.14 -2.57
CA ASN A 590 13.39 -3.21 -2.05
C ASN A 590 14.25 -2.02 -2.53
N LEU A 591 15.04 -1.47 -1.62
CA LEU A 591 16.10 -0.52 -1.93
C LEU A 591 17.36 -1.30 -2.34
N ALA A 592 17.49 -1.54 -3.63
CA ALA A 592 18.57 -2.34 -4.20
C ALA A 592 19.94 -1.70 -3.93
N ASN A 593 20.96 -2.54 -3.67
CA ASN A 593 22.34 -2.10 -3.44
C ASN A 593 22.90 -1.35 -4.67
N GLU A 594 22.36 -1.65 -5.85
CA GLU A 594 22.69 -1.03 -7.12
C GLU A 594 22.51 0.50 -7.11
N PHE A 595 21.62 1.05 -6.27
CA PHE A 595 21.37 2.49 -6.19
C PHE A 595 22.44 3.27 -5.43
N ARG A 596 23.33 2.57 -4.72
CA ARG A 596 24.44 3.16 -3.95
C ARG A 596 25.41 3.93 -4.82
N LYS A 597 25.64 3.48 -6.06
CA LYS A 597 26.54 4.16 -7.02
C LYS A 597 26.10 5.58 -7.36
N GLY A 598 24.85 5.94 -7.09
CA GLY A 598 24.28 7.25 -7.41
C GLY A 598 23.79 8.07 -6.22
N LYS A 599 24.11 7.69 -4.97
CA LYS A 599 23.71 8.42 -3.75
C LYS A 599 24.78 8.39 -2.66
N GLU A 600 24.70 9.33 -1.73
CA GLU A 600 25.52 9.31 -0.52
C GLU A 600 25.22 8.04 0.27
N THR A 601 26.22 7.18 0.38
CA THR A 601 26.19 6.01 1.26
C THR A 601 26.92 6.33 2.53
N ARG A 602 26.25 6.14 3.66
CA ARG A 602 26.93 6.05 4.95
C ARG A 602 27.08 4.59 5.30
N ILE A 603 28.30 4.20 5.64
CA ILE A 603 28.52 2.98 6.38
C ILE A 603 27.73 3.17 7.68
N ALA A 604 26.87 2.22 8.04
CA ALA A 604 26.18 2.28 9.32
C ALA A 604 27.26 2.43 10.39
N ALA A 605 27.16 3.45 11.24
CA ALA A 605 28.21 3.85 12.18
C ALA A 605 29.02 2.63 12.64
N GLU A 606 30.30 2.62 12.28
CA GLU A 606 31.28 1.74 12.89
C GLU A 606 31.04 1.87 14.40
N PHE A 607 30.52 0.80 15.00
CA PHE A 607 30.50 0.74 16.45
C PHE A 607 31.97 0.66 16.83
N ASN A 608 32.58 1.79 17.16
CA ASN A 608 33.83 1.77 17.90
C ASN A 608 33.54 0.93 19.12
N THR A 609 34.11 -0.27 19.12
CA THR A 609 34.02 -1.21 20.21
C THR A 609 34.53 -0.46 21.44
N PRO A 610 33.74 -0.34 22.52
CA PRO A 610 34.22 0.33 23.72
C PRO A 610 35.51 -0.35 24.15
N LEU A 611 36.61 0.41 24.27
CA LEU A 611 37.93 -0.13 24.63
C LEU A 611 37.91 -0.92 25.95
N HIS A 612 36.92 -0.62 26.79
CA HIS A 612 36.68 -1.33 28.04
C HIS A 612 35.16 -1.44 28.29
N LEU A 613 34.71 -2.66 28.60
CA LEU A 613 33.37 -2.93 29.11
C LEU A 613 33.51 -3.43 30.55
N GLU A 614 32.80 -2.79 31.48
CA GLU A 614 32.74 -3.26 32.85
C GLU A 614 31.84 -4.51 32.91
N ASN A 615 32.45 -5.66 33.20
CA ASN A 615 31.76 -6.95 33.24
C ASN A 615 32.00 -7.61 34.61
N PHE A 616 30.92 -8.03 35.27
CA PHE A 616 30.98 -8.90 36.45
C PHE A 616 31.11 -10.37 36.05
N ILE A 617 30.33 -10.79 35.03
CA ILE A 617 30.53 -12.07 34.34
C ILE A 617 30.80 -11.82 32.86
N THR A 618 31.53 -12.73 32.22
CA THR A 618 31.86 -12.64 30.78
C THR A 618 31.12 -13.70 29.98
N ILE A 619 30.35 -13.28 28.98
CA ILE A 619 29.52 -14.20 28.19
C ILE A 619 30.02 -14.33 26.75
N GLY A 620 30.80 -13.37 26.28
CA GLY A 620 31.32 -13.39 24.93
C GLY A 620 32.42 -12.36 24.76
N HIS A 621 32.72 -12.10 23.50
CA HIS A 621 33.60 -11.00 23.10
C HIS A 621 32.85 -10.20 22.06
N THR A 622 33.09 -8.90 22.05
CA THR A 622 32.81 -8.08 20.88
C THR A 622 33.67 -8.55 19.71
N ILE A 623 33.16 -8.41 18.50
CA ILE A 623 33.88 -8.76 17.27
C ILE A 623 34.21 -7.46 16.56
N ASN A 624 35.49 -7.24 16.31
CA ASN A 624 35.92 -6.18 15.41
C ASN A 624 35.46 -6.56 14.00
N THR A 625 34.55 -5.77 13.44
CA THR A 625 33.94 -6.07 12.14
C THR A 625 34.86 -5.80 10.95
N GLU A 626 36.00 -5.11 11.15
CA GLU A 626 37.00 -4.85 10.12
C GLU A 626 37.94 -6.06 9.93
N PHE A 627 38.42 -6.61 11.05
CA PHE A 627 39.38 -7.72 11.04
C PHE A 627 38.72 -9.09 11.24
N LEU A 628 37.42 -9.13 11.59
CA LEU A 628 36.69 -10.34 11.99
C LEU A 628 37.34 -11.08 13.17
N GLU A 629 37.96 -10.33 14.07
CA GLU A 629 38.65 -10.84 15.25
C GLU A 629 37.90 -10.45 16.54
N LYS A 630 38.08 -11.26 17.59
CA LYS A 630 37.53 -10.95 18.92
C LYS A 630 38.35 -9.82 19.54
N GLU A 631 37.69 -8.80 20.09
CA GLU A 631 38.38 -7.60 20.56
C GLU A 631 38.29 -7.45 22.09
N VAL A 632 37.11 -7.16 22.62
CA VAL A 632 36.92 -6.87 24.06
C VAL A 632 35.95 -7.89 24.66
N PRO A 633 36.22 -8.46 25.85
CA PRO A 633 35.24 -9.31 26.53
C PRO A 633 33.95 -8.54 26.82
N ALA A 634 32.82 -9.19 26.60
CA ALA A 634 31.49 -8.65 26.76
C ALA A 634 30.66 -9.55 27.68
N GLY A 635 29.94 -8.94 28.62
CA GLY A 635 29.06 -9.64 29.52
C GLY A 635 28.15 -8.68 30.26
N PHE A 636 27.88 -8.97 31.53
CA PHE A 636 26.93 -8.19 32.32
C PHE A 636 27.56 -7.72 33.62
N THR A 637 27.17 -6.53 34.04
CA THR A 637 27.39 -6.05 35.41
C THR A 637 26.47 -6.79 36.39
N PHE A 638 26.83 -6.83 37.67
CA PHE A 638 26.01 -7.46 38.71
C PHE A 638 24.60 -6.85 38.81
N LYS A 639 24.47 -5.53 38.59
CA LYS A 639 23.17 -4.83 38.57
C LYS A 639 22.30 -5.28 37.39
N GLN A 640 22.90 -5.45 36.22
CA GLN A 640 22.19 -5.94 35.04
C GLN A 640 21.71 -7.38 35.25
N LEU A 641 22.53 -8.25 35.85
CA LEU A 641 22.19 -9.65 36.14
C LEU A 641 20.89 -9.82 36.94
N LYS A 642 20.65 -8.92 37.90
CA LYS A 642 19.42 -8.93 38.71
C LYS A 642 18.14 -8.59 37.92
N GLN A 643 18.26 -8.09 36.69
CA GLN A 643 17.14 -7.57 35.89
C GLN A 643 17.16 -8.08 34.44
N ILE A 644 17.81 -9.23 34.19
CA ILE A 644 17.91 -9.77 32.82
C ILE A 644 16.61 -10.42 32.38
N LEU A 645 16.13 -10.02 31.20
CA LEU A 645 15.05 -10.69 30.48
C LEU A 645 15.56 -11.19 29.12
N ILE A 646 15.43 -12.50 28.86
CA ILE A 646 15.88 -13.14 27.60
C ILE A 646 14.65 -13.51 26.76
N THR A 647 14.35 -12.74 25.71
CA THR A 647 13.11 -12.91 24.92
C THR A 647 13.31 -13.44 23.50
N ASN A 648 14.51 -13.31 22.92
CA ASN A 648 14.79 -13.58 21.50
C ASN A 648 15.66 -14.83 21.30
N GLY A 649 15.69 -15.37 20.08
CA GLY A 649 16.47 -16.57 19.70
C GLY A 649 15.61 -17.84 19.52
N THR A 650 16.23 -18.97 19.18
CA THR A 650 15.55 -20.27 19.26
C THR A 650 15.41 -20.71 20.73
N SER A 651 14.56 -21.70 21.01
CA SER A 651 14.42 -22.20 22.39
C SER A 651 15.73 -22.76 22.91
N GLU A 652 16.45 -23.49 22.06
CA GLU A 652 17.75 -24.11 22.38
C GLU A 652 18.83 -23.04 22.64
N ASP A 653 18.92 -22.00 21.80
CA ASP A 653 19.88 -20.90 22.00
C ASP A 653 19.64 -20.19 23.33
N ARG A 654 18.37 -19.99 23.71
CA ARG A 654 18.02 -19.37 24.99
C ARG A 654 18.42 -20.24 26.17
N GLU A 655 18.20 -21.56 26.11
CA GLU A 655 18.64 -22.48 27.16
C GLU A 655 20.16 -22.48 27.29
N HIS A 656 20.90 -22.63 26.19
CA HIS A 656 22.37 -22.60 26.22
C HIS A 656 22.92 -21.27 26.73
N PHE A 657 22.30 -20.15 26.37
CA PHE A 657 22.70 -18.84 26.88
C PHE A 657 22.45 -18.70 28.39
N LYS A 658 21.32 -19.20 28.89
CA LYS A 658 21.02 -19.25 30.33
C LYS A 658 22.01 -20.14 31.08
N MET A 659 22.30 -21.33 30.57
CA MET A 659 23.32 -22.23 31.13
C MET A 659 24.69 -21.58 31.19
N LYS A 660 25.06 -20.81 30.16
CA LYS A 660 26.33 -20.07 30.13
C LYS A 660 26.40 -18.98 31.19
N ILE A 661 25.31 -18.24 31.42
CA ILE A 661 25.23 -17.25 32.50
C ILE A 661 25.45 -17.94 33.84
N VAL A 662 24.72 -19.04 34.11
CA VAL A 662 24.81 -19.77 35.38
C VAL A 662 26.21 -20.38 35.57
N ALA A 663 26.83 -20.90 34.52
CA ALA A 663 28.21 -21.39 34.58
C ALA A 663 29.21 -20.33 35.05
N GLU A 664 29.05 -19.08 34.60
CA GLU A 664 29.90 -17.98 35.04
C GLU A 664 29.56 -17.49 36.45
N LEU A 665 28.29 -17.57 36.87
CA LEU A 665 27.88 -17.27 38.25
C LEU A 665 28.47 -18.27 39.26
N ILE A 666 28.55 -19.55 38.89
CA ILE A 666 29.17 -20.60 39.73
C ILE A 666 30.66 -20.30 39.93
N LYS A 667 31.38 -19.92 38.87
CA LYS A 667 32.79 -19.50 38.98
C LYS A 667 32.98 -18.25 39.83
N ALA A 668 31.96 -17.39 39.90
CA ALA A 668 31.95 -16.18 40.71
C ALA A 668 31.41 -16.41 42.13
N ASP A 669 31.14 -17.67 42.52
CA ASP A 669 30.61 -18.08 43.83
C ASP A 669 29.29 -17.38 44.21
N ILE A 670 28.42 -17.17 43.22
CA ILE A 670 27.09 -16.58 43.43
C ILE A 670 26.02 -17.70 43.45
N PRO A 671 25.31 -17.88 44.58
CA PRO A 671 24.25 -18.88 44.67
C PRO A 671 23.13 -18.55 43.69
N SER A 672 22.64 -19.58 42.99
CA SER A 672 21.65 -19.44 41.91
C SER A 672 20.67 -20.61 41.96
N VAL A 673 19.37 -20.30 41.96
CA VAL A 673 18.30 -21.30 41.88
C VAL A 673 17.83 -21.42 40.44
N VAL A 674 17.84 -22.63 39.89
CA VAL A 674 17.38 -22.92 38.53
C VAL A 674 16.18 -23.84 38.57
N PHE A 675 15.09 -23.41 37.94
CA PHE A 675 13.94 -24.26 37.66
C PHE A 675 14.10 -24.90 36.29
N ASP A 676 14.52 -26.17 36.27
CA ASP A 676 14.69 -26.94 35.04
C ASP A 676 13.40 -27.69 34.67
N TYR A 677 12.70 -27.17 33.66
CA TYR A 677 11.50 -27.81 33.10
C TYR A 677 11.79 -28.71 31.89
N THR A 678 13.03 -28.73 31.38
CA THR A 678 13.42 -29.43 30.15
C THR A 678 14.28 -30.67 30.41
N GLY A 679 14.88 -30.79 31.60
CA GLY A 679 15.79 -31.87 32.00
C GLY A 679 17.22 -31.73 31.44
N GLU A 680 17.47 -30.67 30.68
CA GLU A 680 18.72 -30.44 29.95
C GLU A 680 19.82 -29.87 30.85
N TRP A 681 19.48 -29.30 32.01
CA TRP A 681 20.45 -28.64 32.91
C TRP A 681 21.32 -29.62 33.67
N SER A 682 20.92 -30.89 33.74
CA SER A 682 21.76 -32.00 34.21
C SER A 682 23.08 -32.13 33.44
N LYS A 683 23.14 -31.65 32.18
CA LYS A 683 24.37 -31.59 31.39
C LYS A 683 25.39 -30.60 31.94
N LEU A 684 24.93 -29.52 32.59
CA LEU A 684 25.81 -28.53 33.22
C LEU A 684 26.59 -29.14 34.40
N ILE A 685 25.93 -29.99 35.19
CA ILE A 685 26.59 -30.70 36.30
C ILE A 685 27.74 -31.56 35.76
N ARG A 686 27.52 -32.26 34.65
CA ARG A 686 28.56 -33.05 33.97
C ARG A 686 29.71 -32.19 33.42
N TYR A 687 29.43 -30.94 33.04
CA TYR A 687 30.44 -30.02 32.52
C TYR A 687 31.47 -29.61 33.58
N PHE A 688 31.08 -29.57 34.85
CA PHE A 688 31.94 -29.24 35.98
C PHE A 688 32.51 -30.46 36.71
N LYS A 689 32.31 -31.66 36.17
CA LYS A 689 32.92 -32.88 36.69
C LYS A 689 34.46 -32.77 36.66
N ASP A 690 35.12 -33.24 37.70
CA ASP A 690 36.57 -33.14 37.91
C ASP A 690 37.09 -31.69 38.01
N SER A 691 36.20 -30.72 38.25
CA SER A 691 36.53 -29.31 38.49
C SER A 691 36.38 -28.96 39.97
N PRO A 692 37.00 -27.86 40.46
CA PRO A 692 36.83 -27.43 41.85
C PRO A 692 35.40 -27.01 42.21
N TYR A 693 34.49 -26.94 41.23
CA TYR A 693 33.08 -26.58 41.42
C TYR A 693 32.14 -27.79 41.35
N GLU A 694 32.66 -29.02 41.29
CA GLU A 694 31.83 -30.23 41.19
C GLU A 694 30.85 -30.36 42.39
N ASP A 695 31.31 -30.03 43.59
CA ASP A 695 30.51 -30.10 44.84
C ASP A 695 29.61 -28.86 45.08
N SER A 696 29.61 -27.91 44.14
CA SER A 696 28.80 -26.68 44.20
C SER A 696 27.34 -26.90 43.78
N PHE A 697 26.99 -28.08 43.28
CA PHE A 697 25.65 -28.37 42.76
C PHE A 697 24.78 -29.13 43.75
N LEU A 698 23.57 -28.65 43.95
CA LEU A 698 22.48 -29.41 44.56
C LEU A 698 21.43 -29.69 43.47
N HIS A 699 21.20 -30.96 43.16
CA HIS A 699 20.24 -31.37 42.13
C HIS A 699 19.10 -32.14 42.76
N PHE A 700 17.90 -31.55 42.70
CA PHE A 700 16.69 -32.13 43.25
C PHE A 700 15.70 -32.39 42.13
N THR A 701 15.16 -33.60 42.07
CA THR A 701 14.17 -33.98 41.07
C THR A 701 12.79 -34.03 41.72
N PHE A 702 11.85 -33.23 41.22
CA PHE A 702 10.47 -33.21 41.70
C PHE A 702 9.83 -34.60 41.55
N GLY A 703 9.28 -35.13 42.65
CA GLY A 703 8.67 -36.47 42.72
C GLY A 703 9.64 -37.63 42.99
N GLN A 704 10.96 -37.40 42.92
CA GLN A 704 11.98 -38.39 43.31
C GLN A 704 12.76 -37.97 44.56
N SER A 705 13.21 -36.70 44.61
CA SER A 705 14.03 -36.14 45.70
C SER A 705 13.22 -35.33 46.71
N PHE A 706 12.05 -34.83 46.32
CA PHE A 706 11.08 -34.16 47.20
C PHE A 706 9.69 -34.15 46.55
N ASN A 707 8.64 -34.14 47.35
CA ASN A 707 7.24 -34.07 46.91
C ASN A 707 6.59 -32.75 47.37
N VAL A 708 5.68 -32.21 46.56
CA VAL A 708 4.84 -31.06 46.95
C VAL A 708 3.44 -31.55 47.24
N ASN A 709 2.95 -31.26 48.44
CA ASN A 709 1.58 -31.52 48.81
C ASN A 709 0.67 -30.44 48.21
N LEU A 710 -0.32 -30.87 47.42
CA LEU A 710 -1.23 -29.98 46.68
C LEU A 710 -2.40 -29.46 47.53
N ILE A 711 -2.44 -29.80 48.81
CA ILE A 711 -3.50 -29.46 49.78
C ILE A 711 -2.94 -28.62 50.94
N SER A 712 -1.64 -28.70 51.18
CA SER A 712 -0.99 -27.93 52.24
C SER A 712 0.48 -27.65 51.91
N SER A 713 0.99 -26.52 52.38
CA SER A 713 2.40 -26.11 52.24
C SER A 713 3.38 -26.97 53.03
N GLY A 714 2.90 -27.88 53.89
CA GLY A 714 3.72 -28.71 54.77
C GLY A 714 4.30 -27.97 55.99
N ILE A 715 4.08 -26.67 56.11
CA ILE A 715 4.50 -25.86 57.26
C ILE A 715 3.45 -25.97 58.38
N LYS A 716 3.88 -26.38 59.58
CA LYS A 716 2.99 -26.44 60.75
C LYS A 716 2.51 -25.02 61.11
N TYR A 717 1.19 -24.84 61.13
CA TYR A 717 0.53 -23.57 61.47
C TYR A 717 0.79 -22.42 60.47
N ASP A 718 0.89 -22.74 59.18
CA ASP A 718 1.05 -21.73 58.13
C ASP A 718 -0.22 -20.91 57.92
N ALA A 719 -0.15 -19.61 58.26
CA ALA A 719 -1.24 -18.66 58.04
C ALA A 719 -1.46 -18.34 56.54
N ASP A 720 -0.42 -18.55 55.70
CA ASP A 720 -0.41 -18.16 54.29
C ASP A 720 -0.55 -19.37 53.34
N ASN A 721 -0.94 -20.54 53.89
CA ASN A 721 -1.10 -21.79 53.14
C ASN A 721 -2.01 -21.64 51.90
N ILE A 722 -3.07 -20.83 52.00
CA ILE A 722 -4.00 -20.57 50.89
C ILE A 722 -3.32 -19.78 49.76
N GLU A 723 -2.45 -18.82 50.11
CA GLU A 723 -1.73 -18.00 49.13
C GLU A 723 -0.65 -18.82 48.43
N TYR A 724 0.06 -19.67 49.18
CA TYR A 724 0.99 -20.67 48.64
C TYR A 724 0.33 -21.59 47.61
N LEU A 725 -0.82 -22.19 47.96
CA LEU A 725 -1.56 -23.09 47.07
C LEU A 725 -2.10 -22.36 45.83
N ASN A 726 -2.56 -21.11 45.98
CA ASN A 726 -3.00 -20.29 44.85
C ASN A 726 -1.88 -20.08 43.84
N TYR A 727 -0.69 -19.74 44.30
CA TYR A 727 0.48 -19.55 43.44
C TYR A 727 0.82 -20.84 42.69
N PHE A 728 0.79 -21.97 43.39
CA PHE A 728 1.01 -23.28 42.78
C PHE A 728 -0.01 -23.60 41.67
N TYR A 729 -1.31 -23.39 41.93
CA TYR A 729 -2.35 -23.63 40.93
C TYR A 729 -2.22 -22.72 39.71
N ASP A 730 -1.78 -21.47 39.90
CA ASP A 730 -1.59 -20.52 38.80
C ASP A 730 -0.37 -20.90 37.94
N VAL A 731 0.73 -21.34 38.56
CA VAL A 731 1.91 -21.87 37.85
C VAL A 731 1.56 -23.15 37.09
N PHE A 732 0.79 -24.05 37.72
CA PHE A 732 0.30 -25.27 37.07
C PHE A 732 -0.60 -24.95 35.87
N ALA A 733 -1.51 -23.98 36.02
CA ALA A 733 -2.38 -23.54 34.93
C ALA A 733 -1.58 -23.05 33.72
N LEU A 734 -0.49 -22.33 33.96
CA LEU A 734 0.40 -21.84 32.91
C LEU A 734 1.19 -22.99 32.26
N ALA A 735 1.75 -23.90 33.04
CA ALA A 735 2.56 -25.01 32.56
C ALA A 735 1.75 -25.97 31.67
N PHE A 736 0.52 -26.30 32.08
CA PHE A 736 -0.34 -27.26 31.39
C PHE A 736 -1.44 -26.61 30.54
N LYS A 737 -1.40 -25.29 30.36
CA LYS A 737 -2.39 -24.50 29.59
C LYS A 737 -3.83 -24.76 30.04
N ALA A 738 -4.04 -24.95 31.34
CA ALA A 738 -5.37 -25.20 31.89
C ALA A 738 -6.24 -23.94 31.83
N GLN A 739 -7.54 -24.10 31.59
CA GLN A 739 -8.48 -22.97 31.53
C GLN A 739 -8.73 -22.40 32.94
N ASN A 740 -8.81 -21.07 33.04
CA ASN A 740 -8.98 -20.36 34.30
C ASN A 740 -10.23 -20.81 35.09
N ASN A 741 -11.31 -21.16 34.39
CA ASN A 741 -12.53 -21.67 35.01
C ASN A 741 -12.35 -23.04 35.66
N THR A 742 -11.52 -23.92 35.08
CA THR A 742 -11.19 -25.23 35.65
C THR A 742 -10.36 -25.08 36.92
N ILE A 743 -9.41 -24.14 36.93
CA ILE A 743 -8.60 -23.81 38.12
C ILE A 743 -9.44 -23.20 39.23
N ASN A 744 -10.39 -22.33 38.90
CA ASN A 744 -11.31 -21.77 39.89
C ASN A 744 -12.24 -22.84 40.51
N LEU A 745 -12.68 -23.82 39.71
CA LEU A 745 -13.44 -24.96 40.21
C LEU A 745 -12.58 -25.89 41.08
N LEU A 746 -11.30 -26.07 40.74
CA LEU A 746 -10.35 -26.82 41.56
C LEU A 746 -10.17 -26.13 42.92
N LYS A 747 -9.84 -24.83 42.91
CA LYS A 747 -9.72 -23.99 44.12
C LYS A 747 -10.96 -24.07 45.02
N LYS A 748 -12.16 -23.99 44.41
CA LYS A 748 -13.43 -24.09 45.12
C LYS A 748 -13.65 -25.48 45.73
N SER A 749 -13.35 -26.54 44.99
CA SER A 749 -13.55 -27.92 45.44
C SER A 749 -12.64 -28.31 46.60
N ILE A 750 -11.44 -27.75 46.64
CA ILE A 750 -10.46 -28.00 47.70
C ILE A 750 -10.86 -27.26 48.98
N ARG A 751 -11.32 -26.00 48.87
CA ARG A 751 -11.88 -25.24 49.99
C ARG A 751 -13.13 -25.89 50.59
N GLU A 752 -13.96 -26.50 49.76
CA GLU A 752 -15.16 -27.22 50.23
C GLU A 752 -14.81 -28.55 50.93
N ASN A 753 -13.60 -29.08 50.72
CA ASN A 753 -13.18 -30.40 51.19
C ASN A 753 -11.80 -30.38 51.89
N GLU A 754 -11.48 -29.34 52.65
CA GLU A 754 -10.15 -29.13 53.28
C GLU A 754 -9.66 -30.26 54.21
N LYS A 755 -10.56 -31.16 54.63
CA LYS A 755 -10.25 -32.30 55.50
C LYS A 755 -10.08 -33.64 54.78
N LEU A 756 -10.34 -33.68 53.47
CA LEU A 756 -10.27 -34.90 52.67
C LEU A 756 -8.94 -34.95 51.91
N ASP A 757 -8.39 -36.15 51.78
CA ASP A 757 -7.25 -36.40 50.92
C ASP A 757 -7.65 -36.36 49.44
N TRP A 758 -6.66 -36.20 48.57
CA TRP A 758 -6.87 -36.04 47.12
C TRP A 758 -7.61 -37.23 46.51
N GLY A 759 -7.35 -38.44 47.00
CA GLY A 759 -8.04 -39.66 46.59
C GLY A 759 -9.54 -39.62 46.90
N SER A 760 -9.93 -39.20 48.11
CA SER A 760 -11.34 -39.10 48.50
C SER A 760 -12.08 -38.00 47.75
N ILE A 761 -11.44 -36.87 47.46
CA ILE A 761 -12.05 -35.78 46.67
C ILE A 761 -12.34 -36.24 45.24
N ALA A 762 -11.39 -36.96 44.61
CA ALA A 762 -11.60 -37.52 43.28
C ALA A 762 -12.72 -38.57 43.25
N LEU A 763 -12.83 -39.37 44.31
CA LEU A 763 -13.87 -40.40 44.46
C LEU A 763 -15.26 -39.79 44.66
N ASP A 764 -15.37 -38.74 45.48
CA ASP A 764 -16.61 -37.99 45.69
C ASP A 764 -17.11 -37.35 44.37
N MET A 765 -16.21 -36.78 43.58
CA MET A 765 -16.57 -36.23 42.26
C MET A 765 -16.96 -37.30 41.24
N LYS A 766 -16.32 -38.48 41.28
CA LYS A 766 -16.67 -39.60 40.43
C LYS A 766 -18.05 -40.17 40.78
N ALA A 767 -18.44 -40.12 42.06
CA ALA A 767 -19.73 -40.58 42.57
C ALA A 767 -20.91 -39.63 42.28
N LYS A 768 -20.66 -38.38 41.83
CA LYS A 768 -21.74 -37.43 41.48
C LYS A 768 -22.61 -37.93 40.31
N PRO A 769 -23.95 -37.71 40.35
CA PRO A 769 -24.86 -38.15 39.29
C PRO A 769 -24.51 -37.53 37.92
N VAL A 770 -24.76 -38.26 36.83
CA VAL A 770 -24.39 -37.86 35.45
C VAL A 770 -24.96 -36.49 35.05
N PHE A 771 -26.16 -36.13 35.50
CA PHE A 771 -26.78 -34.82 35.22
C PHE A 771 -26.14 -33.65 35.98
N ALA A 772 -25.38 -33.93 37.04
CA ALA A 772 -24.62 -32.94 37.82
C ALA A 772 -23.17 -32.80 37.33
N LYS A 773 -22.73 -33.64 36.38
CA LYS A 773 -21.41 -33.59 35.76
C LYS A 773 -21.47 -32.68 34.51
N ASN A 774 -20.92 -31.47 34.61
CA ASN A 774 -20.70 -30.58 33.47
C ASN A 774 -19.36 -30.91 32.77
N TYR A 775 -19.16 -30.43 31.53
CA TYR A 775 -17.87 -30.53 30.79
C TYR A 775 -16.65 -30.12 31.63
N TYR A 776 -16.83 -29.11 32.51
CA TYR A 776 -15.77 -28.65 33.41
C TYR A 776 -15.47 -29.60 34.58
N SER A 777 -16.45 -30.38 35.06
CA SER A 777 -16.21 -31.41 36.09
C SER A 777 -15.55 -32.66 35.52
N GLU A 778 -15.74 -32.97 34.24
CA GLU A 778 -15.01 -34.06 33.56
C GLU A 778 -13.55 -33.69 33.30
N ASN A 779 -13.28 -32.47 32.81
CA ASN A 779 -11.90 -31.98 32.68
C ASN A 779 -11.17 -31.89 34.02
N LEU A 780 -11.88 -31.54 35.09
CA LEU A 780 -11.34 -31.47 36.44
C LEU A 780 -11.13 -32.88 37.04
N LEU A 781 -11.99 -33.85 36.73
CA LEU A 781 -11.77 -35.28 37.03
C LEU A 781 -10.57 -35.85 36.28
N ASN A 782 -10.40 -35.52 34.99
CA ASN A 782 -9.22 -35.92 34.22
C ASN A 782 -7.95 -35.29 34.81
N LEU A 783 -8.01 -34.02 35.19
CA LEU A 783 -6.91 -33.34 35.88
C LEU A 783 -6.60 -33.97 37.25
N PHE A 784 -7.62 -34.40 38.00
CA PHE A 784 -7.43 -35.19 39.24
C PHE A 784 -6.84 -36.57 38.97
N GLN A 785 -7.24 -37.26 37.90
CA GLN A 785 -6.66 -38.54 37.51
C GLN A 785 -5.21 -38.37 37.05
N ASP A 786 -4.88 -37.33 36.30
CA ASP A 786 -3.50 -37.01 35.90
C ASP A 786 -2.60 -36.85 37.14
N PHE A 787 -3.10 -36.19 38.20
CA PHE A 787 -2.39 -36.08 39.48
C PHE A 787 -2.29 -37.42 40.23
N LEU A 788 -3.35 -38.23 40.26
CA LEU A 788 -3.37 -39.51 40.97
C LEU A 788 -2.53 -40.59 40.26
N GLU A 789 -2.57 -40.65 38.93
CA GLU A 789 -1.73 -41.55 38.12
C GLU A 789 -0.26 -41.15 38.19
N GLN A 790 0.04 -39.86 38.33
CA GLN A 790 1.39 -39.37 38.62
C GLN A 790 1.83 -39.73 40.05
N ASN A 791 0.95 -39.65 41.06
CA ASN A 791 1.27 -40.11 42.42
C ASN A 791 1.69 -41.60 42.46
N VAL A 792 1.12 -42.48 41.64
CA VAL A 792 1.54 -43.90 41.54
C VAL A 792 2.99 -44.04 41.06
N PHE A 793 3.51 -43.11 40.26
CA PHE A 793 4.94 -43.05 39.91
C PHE A 793 5.80 -42.43 41.03
N PHE A 794 5.21 -41.71 41.98
CA PHE A 794 5.89 -40.93 43.00
C PHE A 794 5.79 -41.49 44.44
N THR A 795 5.04 -42.57 44.69
CA THR A 795 4.88 -43.12 46.06
C THR A 795 5.49 -44.51 46.29
N ASP A 796 5.68 -45.36 45.27
CA ASP A 796 6.06 -46.76 45.55
C ASP A 796 7.58 -47.01 45.62
N LYS A 797 8.42 -46.07 45.15
CA LYS A 797 9.89 -46.17 45.27
C LYS A 797 10.53 -45.12 46.18
N ALA A 798 9.80 -44.06 46.53
CA ALA A 798 10.33 -42.99 47.37
C ALA A 798 10.36 -43.35 48.87
N LEU A 799 9.60 -44.36 49.29
CA LEU A 799 9.54 -44.82 50.69
C LEU A 799 10.80 -45.56 51.17
N GLU A 800 11.79 -45.80 50.31
CA GLU A 800 13.04 -46.52 50.67
C GLU A 800 14.25 -45.62 50.95
N TYR A 801 14.17 -44.28 50.75
CA TYR A 801 15.29 -43.39 51.06
C TYR A 801 14.97 -42.48 52.26
N GLU A 802 15.77 -42.62 53.32
CA GLU A 802 15.75 -41.78 54.52
C GLU A 802 15.90 -40.28 54.16
N ASN A 803 14.96 -39.48 54.69
CA ASN A 803 14.83 -38.01 54.66
C ASN A 803 14.02 -37.43 53.49
N ASP A 804 12.70 -37.32 53.68
CA ASP A 804 11.84 -36.38 52.94
C ASP A 804 12.40 -34.95 53.10
N VAL A 805 13.02 -34.40 52.06
CA VAL A 805 13.44 -32.99 52.03
C VAL A 805 12.19 -32.13 51.82
N ALA A 806 11.78 -31.37 52.84
CA ALA A 806 10.63 -30.47 52.73
C ALA A 806 11.02 -29.19 51.94
N PRO A 807 10.07 -28.49 51.31
CA PRO A 807 10.33 -27.19 50.69
C PRO A 807 11.05 -26.18 51.61
N LEU A 808 10.87 -26.30 52.93
CA LEU A 808 11.50 -25.49 53.95
C LEU A 808 13.01 -25.77 54.11
N ASP A 809 13.45 -26.99 53.80
CA ASP A 809 14.85 -27.38 53.95
C ASP A 809 15.73 -26.78 52.85
N PHE A 810 15.13 -26.35 51.72
CA PHE A 810 15.78 -25.52 50.70
C PHE A 810 16.08 -24.09 51.14
N ILE A 811 15.66 -23.65 52.33
CA ILE A 811 15.91 -22.28 52.83
C ILE A 811 16.91 -22.30 54.01
N LYS A 812 17.23 -23.49 54.54
CA LYS A 812 18.10 -23.66 55.72
C LYS A 812 19.57 -23.92 55.38
N THR A 813 19.89 -24.18 54.12
CA THR A 813 21.26 -24.40 53.68
C THR A 813 21.90 -23.10 53.22
N ASP A 814 23.14 -22.80 53.61
CA ASP A 814 23.92 -21.65 53.10
C ASP A 814 24.24 -21.73 51.58
N LYS A 815 23.64 -22.69 50.87
CA LYS A 815 23.81 -22.96 49.44
C LYS A 815 22.65 -22.42 48.58
N THR A 816 21.67 -21.74 49.17
CA THR A 816 20.43 -21.26 48.52
C THR A 816 20.19 -19.78 48.68
#